data_AF-A0A972QG49-F1
#
_entry.id   AF-A0A972QG49-F1
#
_cell.length_a   1.000
_cell.length_b   1.000
_cell.length_c   1.000
_cell.angle_alpha   90.00
_cell.angle_beta   90.00
_cell.angle_gamma   90.00
#
_symmetry.space_group_name_H-M   'P 1'
#
loop_
_entity.id
_entity.type
_entity.pdbx_description
1 polymer ?
#
loop_
_entity_poly.entity_id
_entity_poly.type
_entity_poly.pdbx_seq_one_letter_code
_entity_poly.pdbx_strand_id
1 'polypeptide(L)'
;MLQVAEIMQYVHGKGIAYRDLKPNNLIVGIDGNVALLDFNIATPEDYDWQTDELALSRTHQEAFAFIKDKKGHRNAMKIDINTFGAIFLWKLLGEDDYWIYRDHFSTDREICTRIEETIDSPARDIILNCIKTPDTYEGFGAIIEELREVIYAYMGRYKAVPEPDIEKLQTELLFPGEQMDLDFPQKAYLDYEIIELFGWLWEYVSPFFQWLGAILFPTAGMMFIVAPAMGNIKKADDSSKKSLDTNRDIVDSSIVNDAEAIQAVFDNACKKGRDFLYEHEVYKLLDILGIPHPKYGFVHFEEGESDEDVSEKLKETMDALPGHKVVVKVVADVIHKKKGIGVQIIVKDLPSLGAIYGRMKNRFSDKGFKGVLICEKVEHDPDSEYFVGGRFSEQFDLATMSFGLGGERVESEKDTAMMFLPKEQNRIAPLANIISMINNTHAGRSLTNEQRRILALNVRRISRLFSLCDKYLISNFDINPLVFDQENKSYALDGYLAFKLKKDYDIAKEEILHKKGDLTSLFKPRKVAVIGSFDRERDTIAKSVYNDLKDNPRLEAVYPIGRDDDIPLDIDLAVICTGRGAVGKVLEKIIKKKATEENKEIAVVAIAGGFAESETGEDAQSDLNDALKMAKGMGVTVNLLGPN
;
A
#
# COMPACT_ATOMS: atom_id res chain seq x y z
N MET A 1 16.95 1.96 9.88
CA MET A 1 17.86 3.07 10.26
C MET A 1 19.21 3.00 9.57
N LEU A 2 19.90 1.86 9.52
CA LEU A 2 21.18 1.73 8.78
C LEU A 2 21.09 2.22 7.32
N GLN A 3 20.11 1.74 6.56
CA GLN A 3 19.92 2.18 5.18
C GLN A 3 19.61 3.68 5.05
N VAL A 4 18.90 4.27 6.01
CA VAL A 4 18.64 5.72 6.04
C VAL A 4 19.96 6.48 6.20
N ALA A 5 20.84 6.01 7.09
CA ALA A 5 22.17 6.60 7.26
C ALA A 5 23.03 6.45 5.99
N GLU A 6 22.96 5.31 5.30
CA GLU A 6 23.66 5.07 4.04
C GLU A 6 23.18 6.02 2.92
N ILE A 7 21.87 6.24 2.80
CA ILE A 7 21.30 7.21 1.85
C ILE A 7 21.77 8.62 2.19
N MET A 8 21.71 9.01 3.46
CA MET A 8 22.13 10.35 3.90
C MET A 8 23.63 10.58 3.72
N GLN A 9 24.46 9.55 3.94
CA GLN A 9 25.88 9.60 3.64
C GLN A 9 26.12 9.86 2.14
N TYR A 10 25.34 9.23 1.26
CA TYR A 10 25.42 9.48 -0.17
C TYR A 10 25.00 10.91 -0.53
N VAL A 11 23.88 11.39 0.01
CA VAL A 11 23.36 12.75 -0.23
C VAL A 11 24.37 13.81 0.23
N HIS A 12 24.91 13.69 1.45
CA HIS A 12 25.95 14.58 1.97
C HIS A 12 27.23 14.50 1.15
N GLY A 13 27.62 13.31 0.70
CA GLY A 13 28.76 13.11 -0.20
C GLY A 13 28.62 13.79 -1.57
N LYS A 14 27.43 14.27 -1.95
CA LYS A 14 27.20 15.11 -3.13
C LYS A 14 27.25 16.61 -2.83
N GLY A 15 27.59 17.01 -1.60
CA GLY A 15 27.56 18.41 -1.17
C GLY A 15 26.15 18.94 -1.01
N ILE A 16 25.18 18.07 -0.70
CA ILE A 16 23.76 18.41 -0.54
C ILE A 16 23.36 18.21 0.91
N ALA A 17 22.77 19.21 1.54
CA ALA A 17 22.02 19.08 2.78
C ALA A 17 20.54 18.88 2.44
N TYR A 18 19.91 17.84 2.99
CA TYR A 18 18.56 17.42 2.61
C TYR A 18 17.49 18.27 3.29
N ARG A 19 17.64 18.51 4.60
CA ARG A 19 16.84 19.43 5.42
C ARG A 19 15.35 19.15 5.51
N ASP A 20 14.88 17.96 5.12
CA ASP A 20 13.49 17.54 5.34
C ASP A 20 13.38 16.09 5.81
N LEU A 21 14.39 15.60 6.55
CA LEU A 21 14.42 14.21 6.99
C LEU A 21 13.26 13.96 7.96
N LYS A 22 12.24 13.23 7.51
CA LYS A 22 11.06 12.90 8.32
C LYS A 22 10.47 11.56 7.86
N PRO A 23 9.68 10.88 8.71
CA PRO A 23 9.10 9.58 8.35
C PRO A 23 8.31 9.60 7.03
N ASN A 24 7.57 10.68 6.75
CA ASN A 24 6.76 10.82 5.53
C ASN A 24 7.60 10.86 4.24
N ASN A 25 8.88 11.21 4.33
CA ASN A 25 9.78 11.26 3.17
C ASN A 25 10.65 9.99 3.05
N LEU A 26 10.44 9.00 3.92
CA LEU A 26 11.12 7.71 3.87
C LEU A 26 10.12 6.62 3.44
N ILE A 27 10.35 6.01 2.29
CA ILE A 27 9.58 4.86 1.82
C ILE A 27 10.39 3.59 2.09
N VAL A 28 9.72 2.55 2.59
CA VAL A 28 10.29 1.20 2.67
C VAL A 28 9.67 0.33 1.59
N GLY A 29 10.50 -0.11 0.64
CA GLY A 29 10.14 -1.03 -0.42
C GLY A 29 9.91 -2.46 0.10
N ILE A 30 9.28 -3.28 -0.73
CA ILE A 30 8.95 -4.70 -0.42
C ILE A 30 10.17 -5.60 -0.26
N ASP A 31 11.29 -5.20 -0.85
CA ASP A 31 12.60 -5.81 -0.72
C ASP A 31 13.31 -5.40 0.58
N GLY A 32 12.65 -4.57 1.41
CA GLY A 32 13.22 -4.00 2.62
C GLY A 32 14.15 -2.83 2.35
N ASN A 33 14.26 -2.35 1.11
CA ASN A 33 15.10 -1.20 0.77
C ASN A 33 14.39 0.12 1.06
N VAL A 34 15.13 1.07 1.64
CA VAL A 34 14.62 2.40 1.96
C VAL A 34 14.90 3.35 0.79
N ALA A 35 13.93 4.20 0.45
CA ALA A 35 14.05 5.29 -0.50
C ALA A 35 13.74 6.63 0.18
N LEU A 36 14.47 7.68 -0.20
CA LEU A 36 14.28 9.06 0.27
C LEU A 36 13.55 9.86 -0.81
N LEU A 37 12.49 10.57 -0.43
CA LEU A 37 11.65 11.39 -1.32
C LEU A 37 11.82 12.89 -1.08
N ASP A 38 11.15 13.73 -1.88
CA ASP A 38 10.91 15.16 -1.63
C ASP A 38 12.15 16.00 -1.26
N PHE A 39 12.84 16.52 -2.30
CA PHE A 39 14.03 17.37 -2.16
C PHE A 39 13.71 18.87 -2.24
N ASN A 40 12.43 19.26 -2.08
CA ASN A 40 11.97 20.63 -2.34
C ASN A 40 12.68 21.70 -1.50
N ILE A 41 13.23 21.33 -0.34
CA ILE A 41 13.99 22.23 0.52
C ILE A 41 15.46 21.80 0.68
N ALA A 42 16.01 20.97 -0.20
CA ALA A 42 17.44 20.64 -0.16
C ALA A 42 18.31 21.82 -0.63
N THR A 43 19.50 22.00 -0.06
CA THR A 43 20.46 23.05 -0.46
C THR A 43 21.87 22.51 -0.65
N PRO A 44 22.71 23.20 -1.46
CA PRO A 44 24.16 22.99 -1.43
C PRO A 44 24.74 23.19 -0.02
N GLU A 45 25.85 22.51 0.26
CA GLU A 45 26.58 22.59 1.54
C GLU A 45 27.06 24.00 1.86
N ASP A 46 27.48 24.74 0.83
CA ASP A 46 28.07 26.08 0.89
C ASP A 46 27.05 27.21 0.76
N TYR A 47 25.76 26.89 0.80
CA TYR A 47 24.69 27.88 0.69
C TYR A 47 24.79 28.94 1.81
N ASP A 48 24.73 30.24 1.49
CA ASP A 48 24.82 31.34 2.46
C ASP A 48 23.44 31.64 3.06
N TRP A 49 23.36 31.62 4.40
CA TRP A 49 22.12 31.52 5.18
C TRP A 49 21.53 32.87 5.59
N GLN A 50 22.08 33.99 5.10
CA GLN A 50 21.63 35.32 5.53
C GLN A 50 20.25 35.72 4.97
N THR A 51 19.65 34.96 4.04
CA THR A 51 18.47 35.42 3.29
C THR A 51 17.19 34.58 3.34
N ASP A 52 17.15 33.36 3.91
CA ASP A 52 15.94 32.51 3.81
C ASP A 52 15.56 31.79 5.11
N GLU A 53 14.90 32.52 6.02
CA GLU A 53 14.26 31.99 7.24
C GLU A 53 12.83 31.45 6.96
N LEU A 54 12.25 31.80 5.80
CA LEU A 54 10.85 31.59 5.42
C LEU A 54 10.55 30.27 4.69
N ALA A 55 11.57 29.55 4.19
CA ALA A 55 11.40 28.33 3.38
C ALA A 55 11.45 27.01 4.17
N LEU A 56 11.65 27.08 5.49
CA LEU A 56 11.77 25.90 6.35
C LEU A 56 10.41 25.51 6.95
N SER A 57 10.13 24.20 7.05
CA SER A 57 8.98 23.75 7.82
C SER A 57 9.14 24.16 9.29
N ARG A 58 8.03 24.33 10.02
CA ARG A 58 8.04 24.80 11.43
C ARG A 58 8.94 23.94 12.34
N THR A 59 9.01 22.64 12.07
CA THR A 59 9.92 21.67 12.71
C THR A 59 11.40 22.00 12.48
N HIS A 60 11.75 22.49 11.29
CA HIS A 60 13.12 22.89 10.96
C HIS A 60 13.49 24.25 11.54
N GLN A 61 12.53 25.16 11.75
CA GLN A 61 12.75 26.45 12.41
C GLN A 61 13.17 26.31 13.88
N GLU A 62 12.69 25.27 14.57
CA GLU A 62 13.03 25.00 15.97
C GLU A 62 14.40 24.32 16.11
N ALA A 63 14.72 23.31 15.29
CA ALA A 63 16.09 22.77 15.19
C ALA A 63 17.11 23.85 14.74
N PHE A 64 16.66 24.82 13.93
CA PHE A 64 17.42 25.99 13.48
C PHE A 64 17.96 26.87 14.61
N ALA A 65 17.27 26.91 15.74
CA ALA A 65 17.61 27.80 16.84
C ALA A 65 18.82 27.29 17.65
N PHE A 66 19.13 25.99 17.61
CA PHE A 66 20.01 25.33 18.58
C PHE A 66 21.34 24.80 18.03
N ILE A 67 21.45 24.44 16.74
CA ILE A 67 22.68 23.84 16.19
C ILE A 67 23.61 24.93 15.65
N LYS A 68 24.61 25.32 16.43
CA LYS A 68 25.67 26.28 16.04
C LYS A 68 27.04 25.67 16.32
N ASP A 69 27.97 25.80 15.37
CA ASP A 69 29.37 25.47 15.64
C ASP A 69 29.95 26.42 16.71
N LYS A 70 31.14 26.10 17.26
CA LYS A 70 31.83 26.91 18.28
C LYS A 70 32.15 28.35 17.83
N LYS A 71 31.95 28.70 16.56
CA LYS A 71 32.17 30.02 15.96
C LYS A 71 30.87 30.71 15.52
N GLY A 72 29.71 30.08 15.73
CA GLY A 72 28.40 30.60 15.37
C GLY A 72 27.97 30.35 13.92
N HIS A 73 28.72 29.57 13.13
CA HIS A 73 28.32 29.17 11.78
C HIS A 73 27.34 27.99 11.83
N ARG A 74 26.41 27.99 10.87
CA ARG A 74 25.36 26.98 10.71
C ARG A 74 25.84 25.94 9.69
N ASN A 75 25.85 24.66 10.06
CA ASN A 75 26.14 23.57 9.12
C ASN A 75 24.85 22.78 8.87
N ALA A 76 24.32 22.89 7.66
CA ALA A 76 23.05 22.31 7.25
C ALA A 76 23.01 20.78 7.30
N MET A 77 24.16 20.13 7.10
CA MET A 77 24.27 18.68 7.19
C MET A 77 24.13 18.20 8.65
N LYS A 78 24.47 19.04 9.65
CA LYS A 78 24.29 18.70 11.07
C LYS A 78 22.83 18.69 11.49
N ILE A 79 21.98 19.45 10.80
CA ILE A 79 20.52 19.42 10.99
C ILE A 79 20.01 18.03 10.61
N ASP A 80 20.43 17.48 9.46
CA ASP A 80 20.02 16.14 9.03
C ASP A 80 20.43 15.04 10.04
N ILE A 81 21.62 15.16 10.65
CA ILE A 81 22.09 14.23 11.68
C ILE A 81 21.21 14.31 12.93
N ASN A 82 20.86 15.51 13.37
CA ASN A 82 19.96 15.70 14.50
C ASN A 82 18.58 15.08 14.23
N THR A 83 18.00 15.38 13.07
CA THR A 83 16.68 14.86 12.71
C THR A 83 16.70 13.34 12.52
N PHE A 84 17.80 12.77 12.04
CA PHE A 84 18.00 11.31 12.01
C PHE A 84 17.90 10.70 13.41
N GLY A 85 18.57 11.31 14.41
CA GLY A 85 18.49 10.88 15.80
C GLY A 85 17.06 10.91 16.34
N ALA A 86 16.30 11.97 16.04
CA ALA A 86 14.91 12.10 16.43
C ALA A 86 14.01 11.03 15.79
N ILE A 87 14.21 10.71 14.50
CA ILE A 87 13.48 9.62 13.83
C ILE A 87 13.85 8.26 14.41
N PHE A 88 15.13 8.06 14.75
CA PHE A 88 15.57 6.80 15.34
C PHE A 88 14.94 6.59 16.71
N LEU A 89 14.91 7.64 17.54
CA LEU A 89 14.21 7.65 18.82
C LEU A 89 12.71 7.33 18.65
N TRP A 90 12.04 8.01 17.72
CA TRP A 90 10.64 7.78 17.38
C TRP A 90 10.37 6.31 17.03
N LYS A 91 11.24 5.68 16.24
CA LYS A 91 11.09 4.28 15.84
C LYS A 91 11.24 3.29 16.98
N LEU A 92 11.95 3.65 18.05
CA LEU A 92 12.10 2.81 19.24
C LEU A 92 10.96 3.00 20.26
N LEU A 93 10.37 4.19 20.35
CA LEU A 93 9.34 4.51 21.35
C LEU A 93 7.88 4.38 20.85
N GLY A 94 7.63 4.44 19.54
CA GLY A 94 6.27 4.41 18.97
C GLY A 94 5.63 5.80 18.79
N GLU A 95 4.51 5.88 18.09
CA GLU A 95 3.90 7.14 17.61
C GLU A 95 3.27 8.02 18.71
N ASP A 96 2.70 7.42 19.76
CA ASP A 96 1.99 8.17 20.82
C ASP A 96 2.94 9.06 21.65
N ASP A 97 4.22 8.65 21.77
CA ASP A 97 5.24 9.39 22.51
C ASP A 97 5.88 10.53 21.68
N TYR A 98 5.69 10.56 20.36
CA TYR A 98 6.26 11.58 19.47
C TYR A 98 5.62 12.96 19.66
N TRP A 99 4.31 13.02 19.83
CA TRP A 99 3.60 14.29 20.03
C TRP A 99 3.80 14.84 21.45
N ILE A 100 3.98 13.94 22.43
CA ILE A 100 4.41 14.28 23.80
C ILE A 100 5.86 14.80 23.78
N TYR A 101 6.72 14.21 22.96
CA TYR A 101 8.10 14.66 22.72
C TYR A 101 8.13 16.03 22.02
N ARG A 102 7.18 16.32 21.13
CA ARG A 102 7.06 17.57 20.35
C ARG A 102 6.52 18.76 21.15
N ASP A 103 5.50 18.55 22.00
CA ASP A 103 4.73 19.67 22.57
C ASP A 103 5.08 19.98 24.04
N HIS A 104 5.83 19.14 24.78
CA HIS A 104 5.91 19.24 26.25
C HIS A 104 7.30 19.35 26.90
N PHE A 105 8.42 19.24 26.18
CA PHE A 105 9.76 19.30 26.81
C PHE A 105 10.61 20.44 26.27
N SER A 106 10.68 21.52 27.06
CA SER A 106 11.42 22.75 26.75
C SER A 106 12.88 22.74 27.23
N THR A 107 13.42 21.61 27.70
CA THR A 107 14.83 21.51 28.09
C THR A 107 15.46 20.14 27.75
N ASP A 108 16.68 20.17 27.20
CA ASP A 108 17.54 19.03 26.83
C ASP A 108 17.74 17.96 27.93
N ARG A 109 17.38 18.28 29.18
CA ARG A 109 17.70 17.42 30.33
C ARG A 109 16.67 16.32 30.54
N GLU A 110 15.38 16.62 30.42
CA GLU A 110 14.29 15.67 30.72
C GLU A 110 14.15 14.60 29.62
N ILE A 111 14.32 14.98 28.36
CA ILE A 111 14.34 14.04 27.22
C ILE A 111 15.44 13.00 27.41
N CYS A 112 16.61 13.43 27.89
CA CYS A 112 17.77 12.58 27.93
C CYS A 112 17.80 11.69 29.15
N THR A 113 17.32 12.19 30.30
CA THR A 113 17.00 11.31 31.44
C THR A 113 16.01 10.23 31.01
N ARG A 114 14.97 10.57 30.24
CA ARG A 114 13.97 9.60 29.77
C ARG A 114 14.54 8.61 28.75
N ILE A 115 15.41 9.05 27.83
CA ILE A 115 16.11 8.14 26.91
C ILE A 115 17.05 7.20 27.70
N GLU A 116 17.77 7.73 28.67
CA GLU A 116 18.68 6.96 29.54
C GLU A 116 17.93 5.94 30.41
N GLU A 117 16.73 6.29 30.88
CA GLU A 117 15.86 5.43 31.70
C GLU A 117 15.07 4.39 30.87
N THR A 118 14.63 4.75 29.66
CA THR A 118 13.71 3.92 28.86
C THR A 118 14.42 3.03 27.85
N ILE A 119 15.57 3.45 27.32
CA ILE A 119 16.25 2.74 26.21
C ILE A 119 17.49 2.02 26.73
N ASP A 120 17.31 0.77 27.17
CA ASP A 120 18.42 -0.16 27.45
C ASP A 120 18.89 -0.86 26.17
N SER A 121 19.45 -0.07 25.24
CA SER A 121 19.97 -0.55 23.96
C SER A 121 21.33 0.06 23.65
N PRO A 122 22.28 -0.70 23.05
CA PRO A 122 23.49 -0.15 22.44
C PRO A 122 23.24 0.97 21.43
N ALA A 123 22.03 1.08 20.86
CA ALA A 123 21.64 2.19 19.99
C ALA A 123 21.39 3.53 20.72
N ARG A 124 21.26 3.51 22.06
CA ARG A 124 20.97 4.70 22.87
C ARG A 124 22.00 5.80 22.66
N ASP A 125 23.28 5.44 22.69
CA ASP A 125 24.37 6.42 22.64
C ASP A 125 24.42 7.09 21.25
N ILE A 126 24.12 6.34 20.18
CA ILE A 126 23.98 6.86 18.82
C ILE A 126 22.87 7.92 18.76
N ILE A 127 21.71 7.61 19.34
CA ILE A 127 20.55 8.51 19.38
C ILE A 127 20.87 9.79 20.15
N LEU A 128 21.47 9.66 21.34
CA LEU A 128 21.86 10.80 22.18
C LEU A 128 22.90 11.69 21.48
N ASN A 129 23.89 11.09 20.82
CA ASN A 129 24.92 11.84 20.11
C ASN A 129 24.34 12.58 18.89
N CYS A 130 23.44 11.94 18.13
CA CYS A 130 22.75 12.60 17.02
C CYS A 130 21.94 13.81 17.50
N ILE A 131 21.20 13.66 18.60
CA ILE A 131 20.31 14.72 19.11
C ILE A 131 21.11 15.85 19.81
N LYS A 132 22.01 15.52 20.75
CA LYS A 132 22.69 16.51 21.59
C LYS A 132 23.94 17.10 20.97
N THR A 133 24.73 16.25 20.32
CA THR A 133 26.07 16.61 19.87
C THR A 133 26.25 16.22 18.40
N PRO A 134 25.36 16.62 17.48
CA PRO A 134 25.49 16.25 16.06
C PRO A 134 26.85 16.68 15.47
N ASP A 135 27.48 17.71 16.04
CA ASP A 135 28.82 18.19 15.68
C ASP A 135 29.95 17.18 15.97
N THR A 136 29.74 16.19 16.84
CA THR A 136 30.75 15.15 17.11
C THR A 136 30.86 14.14 15.97
N TYR A 137 29.80 14.00 15.17
CA TYR A 137 29.86 13.20 13.95
C TYR A 137 30.38 14.07 12.81
N GLU A 138 31.47 13.68 12.14
CA GLU A 138 31.89 14.37 10.91
C GLU A 138 30.83 14.26 9.82
N GLY A 139 30.15 13.11 9.74
CA GLY A 139 29.03 12.83 8.85
C GLY A 139 28.39 11.48 9.17
N PHE A 140 27.50 11.00 8.30
CA PHE A 140 26.79 9.73 8.50
C PHE A 140 27.68 8.48 8.47
N GLY A 141 28.90 8.56 7.92
CA GLY A 141 29.86 7.46 7.89
C GLY A 141 30.19 6.90 9.28
N ALA A 142 30.42 7.77 10.26
CA ALA A 142 30.66 7.35 11.65
C ALA A 142 29.43 6.69 12.27
N ILE A 143 28.23 7.21 11.98
CA ILE A 143 26.95 6.67 12.44
C ILE A 143 26.69 5.28 11.85
N ILE A 144 27.04 5.06 10.58
CA ILE A 144 26.91 3.76 9.90
C ILE A 144 27.76 2.69 10.60
N GLU A 145 29.02 3.01 10.93
CA GLU A 145 29.91 2.05 11.60
C GLU A 145 29.40 1.71 13.01
N GLU A 146 28.97 2.70 13.80
CA GLU A 146 28.37 2.46 15.12
C GLU A 146 27.09 1.60 15.02
N LEU A 147 26.22 1.87 14.03
CA LEU A 147 25.01 1.07 13.79
C LEU A 147 25.33 -0.38 13.42
N ARG A 148 26.38 -0.62 12.63
CA ARG A 148 26.82 -1.97 12.26
C ARG A 148 27.28 -2.75 13.49
N GLU A 149 28.07 -2.15 14.35
CA GLU A 149 28.51 -2.76 15.62
C GLU A 149 27.31 -3.15 16.51
N VAL A 150 26.30 -2.28 16.61
CA VAL A 150 25.06 -2.60 17.33
C VAL A 150 24.36 -3.82 16.73
N ILE A 151 24.21 -3.87 15.40
CA ILE A 151 23.58 -4.99 14.70
C ILE A 151 24.36 -6.29 14.93
N TYR A 152 25.69 -6.25 14.84
CA TYR A 152 26.56 -7.41 15.10
C TYR A 152 26.42 -7.92 16.54
N ALA A 153 26.38 -7.03 17.52
CA ALA A 153 26.20 -7.39 18.92
C ALA A 153 24.85 -8.06 19.19
N TYR A 154 23.76 -7.59 18.56
CA TYR A 154 22.43 -8.21 18.68
C TYR A 154 22.33 -9.57 17.98
N MET A 155 22.92 -9.72 16.78
CA MET A 155 22.96 -11.00 16.07
C MET A 155 23.77 -12.06 16.84
N GLY A 156 24.79 -11.65 17.60
CA GLY A 156 25.53 -12.53 18.50
C GLY A 156 24.71 -13.05 19.69
N ARG A 157 23.78 -12.25 20.23
CA ARG A 157 22.89 -12.64 21.36
C ARG A 157 21.74 -13.54 20.94
N TYR A 158 21.26 -13.43 19.69
CA TYR A 158 20.16 -14.26 19.16
C TYR A 158 20.52 -15.75 19.06
N LYS A 159 21.81 -16.11 19.05
CA LYS A 159 22.27 -17.50 19.13
C LYS A 159 22.18 -18.13 20.53
N ALA A 160 21.81 -17.36 21.57
CA ALA A 160 21.82 -17.81 22.97
C ALA A 160 20.45 -17.79 23.66
N VAL A 161 19.37 -17.46 22.94
CA VAL A 161 17.99 -17.56 23.47
C VAL A 161 17.49 -19.00 23.27
N PRO A 162 16.98 -19.71 24.30
CA PRO A 162 16.38 -21.03 24.09
C PRO A 162 15.15 -20.90 23.19
N GLU A 163 14.96 -21.84 22.27
CA GLU A 163 13.77 -21.90 21.43
C GLU A 163 12.48 -21.85 22.28
N PRO A 164 11.44 -21.11 21.86
CA PRO A 164 10.16 -21.11 22.54
C PRO A 164 9.56 -22.51 22.54
N ASP A 165 8.97 -22.91 23.66
CA ASP A 165 8.35 -24.22 23.85
C ASP A 165 7.09 -24.37 22.98
N ILE A 166 7.28 -24.93 21.79
CA ILE A 166 6.26 -25.08 20.75
C ILE A 166 5.11 -25.98 21.22
N GLU A 167 5.36 -26.95 22.10
CA GLU A 167 4.33 -27.85 22.66
C GLU A 167 3.34 -27.10 23.55
N LYS A 168 3.83 -26.09 24.29
CA LYS A 168 2.98 -25.24 25.13
C LYS A 168 2.11 -24.30 24.31
N LEU A 169 2.64 -23.80 23.19
CA LEU A 169 1.88 -22.96 22.26
C LEU A 169 0.81 -23.76 21.50
N GLN A 170 1.06 -25.04 21.19
CA GLN A 170 0.10 -25.92 20.50
C GLN A 170 -1.09 -26.32 21.36
N THR A 171 -0.91 -26.43 22.68
CA THR A 171 -1.96 -26.89 23.61
C THR A 171 -2.93 -25.80 24.06
N GLU A 172 -2.55 -24.53 23.99
CA GLU A 172 -3.41 -23.38 24.30
C GLU A 172 -4.30 -22.94 23.10
N LEU A 173 -4.17 -23.60 21.95
CA LEU A 173 -4.81 -23.26 20.65
C LEU A 173 -6.05 -24.11 20.29
N LEU A 174 -6.50 -24.99 21.17
CA LEU A 174 -7.64 -25.89 20.93
C LEU A 174 -8.80 -25.59 21.89
N PHE A 175 -9.98 -25.26 21.36
CA PHE A 175 -11.21 -25.28 22.15
C PHE A 175 -11.62 -26.73 22.48
N PRO A 176 -12.22 -27.01 23.66
CA PRO A 176 -12.61 -28.37 24.02
C PRO A 176 -13.82 -28.82 23.19
N GLY A 177 -13.59 -29.70 22.20
CA GLY A 177 -14.68 -30.40 21.50
C GLY A 177 -14.57 -30.47 19.98
N GLU A 178 -13.68 -29.73 19.33
CA GLU A 178 -13.42 -29.89 17.89
C GLU A 178 -12.34 -30.95 17.65
N GLN A 179 -12.74 -32.11 17.10
CA GLN A 179 -11.81 -32.97 16.39
C GLN A 179 -11.55 -32.34 15.03
N MET A 180 -10.32 -31.84 14.85
CA MET A 180 -9.80 -31.49 13.54
C MET A 180 -9.67 -32.79 12.73
N ASP A 181 -10.36 -32.87 11.59
CA ASP A 181 -10.13 -33.94 10.62
C ASP A 181 -8.71 -33.77 10.06
N LEU A 182 -7.82 -34.68 10.45
CA LEU A 182 -6.36 -34.51 10.43
C LEU A 182 -5.68 -34.96 9.11
N ASP A 183 -6.40 -34.95 7.99
CA ASP A 183 -5.83 -35.33 6.68
C ASP A 183 -5.29 -34.12 5.87
N PHE A 184 -4.87 -33.05 6.54
CA PHE A 184 -4.02 -32.00 5.94
C PHE A 184 -2.60 -32.07 6.51
N PRO A 185 -1.56 -32.16 5.66
CA PRO A 185 -0.27 -32.68 6.09
C PRO A 185 0.64 -31.65 6.73
N GLN A 186 0.65 -31.66 8.05
CA GLN A 186 1.52 -30.87 8.94
C GLN A 186 3.03 -31.22 8.89
N LYS A 187 3.53 -31.96 7.90
CA LYS A 187 4.97 -32.33 7.86
C LYS A 187 5.75 -31.91 6.62
N ALA A 188 5.10 -31.35 5.59
CA ALA A 188 5.78 -30.95 4.34
C ALA A 188 6.19 -29.47 4.28
N TYR A 189 5.51 -28.61 5.04
CA TYR A 189 5.67 -27.16 4.89
C TYR A 189 6.60 -26.51 5.93
N LEU A 190 6.87 -27.17 7.06
CA LEU A 190 7.87 -26.70 8.02
C LEU A 190 9.31 -26.96 7.51
N ASP A 191 9.52 -27.99 6.71
CA ASP A 191 10.85 -28.33 6.19
C ASP A 191 11.30 -27.41 5.05
N TYR A 192 10.38 -26.82 4.27
CA TYR A 192 10.74 -25.94 3.14
C TYR A 192 11.20 -24.54 3.60
N GLU A 193 10.58 -23.97 4.64
CA GLU A 193 11.01 -22.69 5.22
C GLU A 193 12.36 -22.82 5.94
N ILE A 194 12.66 -23.99 6.54
CA ILE A 194 13.96 -24.27 7.16
C ILE A 194 15.04 -24.53 6.08
N ILE A 195 14.71 -25.23 4.98
CA ILE A 195 15.65 -25.50 3.88
C ILE A 195 15.99 -24.24 3.08
N GLU A 196 15.06 -23.29 2.87
CA GLU A 196 15.40 -22.01 2.24
C GLU A 196 16.16 -21.07 3.18
N LEU A 197 15.84 -21.07 4.48
CA LEU A 197 16.64 -20.35 5.47
C LEU A 197 18.08 -20.90 5.52
N PHE A 198 18.24 -22.23 5.45
CA PHE A 198 19.55 -22.90 5.35
C PHE A 198 20.21 -22.77 3.98
N GLY A 199 19.46 -22.74 2.89
CA GLY A 199 19.98 -22.60 1.52
C GLY A 199 20.52 -21.19 1.27
N TRP A 200 19.79 -20.17 1.72
CA TRP A 200 20.23 -18.78 1.73
C TRP A 200 21.43 -18.57 2.67
N LEU A 201 21.45 -19.21 3.85
CA LEU A 201 22.63 -19.25 4.71
C LEU A 201 23.80 -19.98 4.04
N TRP A 202 23.57 -21.08 3.32
CA TRP A 202 24.62 -21.91 2.75
C TRP A 202 25.31 -21.20 1.58
N GLU A 203 24.58 -20.49 0.72
CA GLU A 203 25.19 -19.72 -0.37
C GLU A 203 26.01 -18.51 0.14
N TYR A 204 25.62 -17.90 1.26
CA TYR A 204 26.37 -16.79 1.87
C TYR A 204 27.54 -17.23 2.75
N VAL A 205 27.47 -18.41 3.38
CA VAL A 205 28.47 -18.87 4.35
C VAL A 205 29.42 -19.93 3.72
N SER A 206 29.10 -20.50 2.56
CA SER A 206 29.96 -21.44 1.81
C SER A 206 31.35 -20.87 1.48
N PRO A 207 31.52 -19.61 1.02
CA PRO A 207 32.84 -19.03 0.79
C PRO A 207 33.66 -18.89 2.08
N PHE A 208 32.98 -18.64 3.20
CA PHE A 208 33.58 -18.52 4.53
C PHE A 208 34.04 -19.87 5.08
N PHE A 209 33.27 -20.96 4.90
CA PHE A 209 33.66 -22.30 5.34
C PHE A 209 34.70 -22.97 4.44
N GLN A 210 34.73 -22.68 3.13
CA GLN A 210 35.81 -23.11 2.25
C GLN A 210 37.13 -22.42 2.60
N TRP A 211 37.08 -21.13 2.97
CA TRP A 211 38.23 -20.37 3.46
C TRP A 211 38.69 -20.83 4.85
N LEU A 212 37.75 -21.10 5.78
CA LEU A 212 38.05 -21.56 7.14
C LEU A 212 38.56 -23.01 7.18
N GLY A 213 38.04 -23.89 6.32
CA GLY A 213 38.49 -25.28 6.18
C GLY A 213 39.93 -25.39 5.65
N ALA A 214 40.34 -24.47 4.77
CA ALA A 214 41.72 -24.38 4.26
C ALA A 214 42.73 -23.89 5.31
N ILE A 215 42.27 -23.18 6.35
CA ILE A 215 43.11 -22.62 7.43
C ILE A 215 43.17 -23.57 8.63
N LEU A 216 42.08 -24.27 8.96
CA LEU A 216 41.98 -25.02 10.21
C LEU A 216 42.36 -26.50 10.12
N PHE A 217 42.37 -27.13 8.92
CA PHE A 217 42.63 -28.57 8.80
C PHE A 217 43.49 -28.96 7.60
N PRO A 218 44.84 -28.92 7.71
CA PRO A 218 45.74 -29.35 6.63
C PRO A 218 45.90 -30.87 6.49
N THR A 219 45.39 -31.68 7.43
CA THR A 219 45.66 -33.13 7.44
C THR A 219 44.44 -33.97 7.76
N ALA A 220 44.11 -34.88 6.84
CA ALA A 220 43.05 -35.87 6.93
C ALA A 220 43.14 -36.73 8.20
N GLY A 221 42.11 -36.70 9.05
CA GLY A 221 42.14 -37.47 10.29
C GLY A 221 40.90 -37.40 11.16
N MET A 222 39.68 -37.32 10.60
CA MET A 222 38.47 -37.47 11.42
C MET A 222 37.23 -37.90 10.61
N MET A 223 37.37 -38.91 9.75
CA MET A 223 36.26 -39.43 8.91
C MET A 223 35.65 -40.75 9.42
N PHE A 224 35.84 -41.14 10.69
CA PHE A 224 35.53 -42.52 11.13
C PHE A 224 34.48 -42.72 12.24
N ILE A 225 33.68 -41.70 12.63
CA ILE A 225 32.70 -41.87 13.73
C ILE A 225 31.20 -41.78 13.28
N VAL A 226 30.88 -41.57 12.00
CA VAL A 226 29.47 -41.32 11.56
C VAL A 226 28.84 -42.46 10.73
N ALA A 227 29.48 -43.63 10.62
CA ALA A 227 28.99 -44.69 9.72
C ALA A 227 27.77 -45.51 10.20
N PRO A 228 27.55 -45.81 11.51
CA PRO A 228 26.44 -46.70 11.89
C PRO A 228 25.04 -46.03 11.94
N ALA A 229 24.95 -44.70 11.94
CA ALA A 229 23.68 -43.98 12.06
C ALA A 229 22.91 -43.82 10.73
N MET A 230 23.57 -43.98 9.58
CA MET A 230 22.96 -43.74 8.26
C MET A 230 22.07 -44.90 7.74
N GLY A 231 22.21 -46.10 8.30
CA GLY A 231 21.43 -47.27 7.84
C GLY A 231 19.95 -47.23 8.24
N ASN A 232 19.63 -46.66 9.41
CA ASN A 232 18.26 -46.55 9.90
C ASN A 232 17.54 -45.29 9.37
N ILE A 233 18.30 -44.26 8.96
CA ILE A 233 17.75 -43.02 8.38
C ILE A 233 17.19 -43.27 6.97
N LYS A 234 17.87 -44.09 6.14
CA LYS A 234 17.42 -44.35 4.76
C LYS A 234 16.05 -45.05 4.65
N LYS A 235 15.70 -45.95 5.58
CA LYS A 235 14.39 -46.63 5.56
C LYS A 235 13.25 -45.74 6.06
N ALA A 236 13.52 -44.83 6.99
CA ALA A 236 12.56 -43.82 7.41
C ALA A 236 12.32 -42.80 6.28
N ASP A 237 13.40 -42.37 5.61
CA ASP A 237 13.41 -41.39 4.52
C ASP A 237 12.57 -41.81 3.30
N ASP A 238 12.62 -43.08 2.87
CA ASP A 238 11.81 -43.58 1.75
C ASP A 238 10.31 -43.63 2.07
N SER A 239 9.94 -43.88 3.33
CA SER A 239 8.53 -43.89 3.77
C SER A 239 7.97 -42.47 3.96
N SER A 240 8.79 -41.54 4.47
CA SER A 240 8.42 -40.13 4.61
C SER A 240 8.33 -39.44 3.25
N LYS A 241 9.25 -39.69 2.31
CA LYS A 241 9.20 -39.15 0.94
C LYS A 241 7.91 -39.52 0.21
N LYS A 242 7.49 -40.78 0.31
CA LYS A 242 6.25 -41.25 -0.31
C LYS A 242 5.00 -40.60 0.29
N SER A 243 5.02 -40.29 1.58
CA SER A 243 3.93 -39.54 2.26
C SER A 243 3.96 -38.05 1.96
N LEU A 244 5.13 -37.46 1.74
CA LEU A 244 5.34 -36.05 1.39
C LEU A 244 4.89 -35.76 -0.04
N ASP A 245 5.18 -36.66 -0.99
CA ASP A 245 4.75 -36.53 -2.39
C ASP A 245 3.22 -36.58 -2.51
N THR A 246 2.55 -37.54 -1.87
CA THR A 246 1.07 -37.61 -1.87
C THR A 246 0.41 -36.38 -1.23
N ASN A 247 1.08 -35.79 -0.23
CA ASN A 247 0.58 -34.64 0.50
C ASN A 247 0.79 -33.32 -0.24
N ARG A 248 1.87 -33.24 -1.03
CA ARG A 248 2.12 -32.16 -1.97
C ARG A 248 1.10 -32.18 -3.11
N ASP A 249 0.82 -33.37 -3.65
CA ASP A 249 -0.19 -33.57 -4.70
C ASP A 249 -1.60 -33.16 -4.23
N ILE A 250 -1.98 -33.45 -2.99
CA ILE A 250 -3.27 -33.05 -2.41
C ILE A 250 -3.35 -31.52 -2.24
N VAL A 251 -2.31 -30.89 -1.68
CA VAL A 251 -2.28 -29.43 -1.49
C VAL A 251 -2.30 -28.71 -2.83
N ASP A 252 -1.49 -29.15 -3.79
CA ASP A 252 -1.45 -28.59 -5.15
C ASP A 252 -2.81 -28.77 -5.85
N SER A 253 -3.48 -29.92 -5.67
CA SER A 253 -4.83 -30.13 -6.21
C SER A 253 -5.89 -29.21 -5.59
N SER A 254 -5.83 -28.97 -4.27
CA SER A 254 -6.77 -28.06 -3.60
C SER A 254 -6.59 -26.60 -4.03
N ILE A 255 -5.33 -26.16 -4.19
CA ILE A 255 -5.00 -24.80 -4.66
C ILE A 255 -5.44 -24.60 -6.12
N VAL A 256 -5.25 -25.62 -6.97
CA VAL A 256 -5.71 -25.60 -8.36
C VAL A 256 -7.24 -25.49 -8.41
N ASN A 257 -7.95 -26.29 -7.60
CA ASN A 257 -9.42 -26.23 -7.53
C ASN A 257 -9.93 -24.87 -7.05
N ASP A 258 -9.28 -24.26 -6.05
CA ASP A 258 -9.62 -22.92 -5.57
C ASP A 258 -9.41 -21.87 -6.66
N ALA A 259 -8.30 -21.93 -7.40
CA ALA A 259 -7.99 -21.00 -8.48
C ALA A 259 -9.02 -21.08 -9.62
N GLU A 260 -9.40 -22.30 -10.03
CA GLU A 260 -10.45 -22.52 -11.04
C GLU A 260 -11.81 -22.01 -10.57
N ALA A 261 -12.19 -22.28 -9.32
CA ALA A 261 -13.45 -21.83 -8.73
C ALA A 261 -13.51 -20.29 -8.62
N ILE A 262 -12.42 -19.66 -8.16
CA ILE A 262 -12.28 -18.21 -8.12
C ILE A 262 -12.43 -17.64 -9.53
N GLN A 263 -11.67 -18.15 -10.50
CA GLN A 263 -11.70 -17.70 -11.89
C GLN A 263 -13.10 -17.82 -12.51
N ALA A 264 -13.85 -18.89 -12.20
CA ALA A 264 -15.22 -19.07 -12.68
C ALA A 264 -16.16 -17.95 -12.23
N VAL A 265 -15.98 -17.38 -11.03
CA VAL A 265 -16.78 -16.23 -10.55
C VAL A 265 -16.52 -14.99 -11.42
N PHE A 266 -15.25 -14.67 -11.69
CA PHE A 266 -14.87 -13.56 -12.56
C PHE A 266 -15.35 -13.76 -14.01
N ASP A 267 -15.17 -14.98 -14.54
CA ASP A 267 -15.61 -15.34 -15.88
C ASP A 267 -17.12 -15.15 -16.07
N ASN A 268 -17.93 -15.51 -15.06
CA ASN A 268 -19.38 -15.35 -15.11
C ASN A 268 -19.81 -13.87 -15.12
N ALA A 269 -19.12 -13.01 -14.38
CA ALA A 269 -19.37 -11.57 -14.41
C ALA A 269 -18.92 -10.95 -15.75
N CYS A 270 -17.73 -11.32 -16.22
CA CYS A 270 -17.16 -10.86 -17.48
C CYS A 270 -18.02 -11.28 -18.70
N LYS A 271 -18.54 -12.52 -18.73
CA LYS A 271 -19.49 -12.99 -19.76
C LYS A 271 -20.77 -12.16 -19.82
N LYS A 272 -21.17 -11.54 -18.70
CA LYS A 272 -22.32 -10.64 -18.61
C LYS A 272 -21.95 -9.17 -18.91
N GLY A 273 -20.73 -8.92 -19.40
CA GLY A 273 -20.25 -7.57 -19.75
C GLY A 273 -19.89 -6.70 -18.54
N ARG A 274 -19.70 -7.29 -17.36
CA ARG A 274 -19.34 -6.57 -16.13
C ARG A 274 -17.86 -6.72 -15.81
N ASP A 275 -17.31 -5.67 -15.23
CA ASP A 275 -15.95 -5.57 -14.68
C ASP A 275 -15.98 -5.46 -13.14
N PHE A 276 -17.10 -5.86 -12.53
CA PHE A 276 -17.30 -5.89 -11.08
C PHE A 276 -18.18 -7.06 -10.66
N LEU A 277 -18.11 -7.42 -9.39
CA LEU A 277 -18.93 -8.45 -8.75
C LEU A 277 -20.00 -7.81 -7.86
N TYR A 278 -21.21 -8.39 -7.86
CA TYR A 278 -22.21 -8.09 -6.84
C TYR A 278 -21.79 -8.70 -5.50
N GLU A 279 -22.35 -8.18 -4.41
CA GLU A 279 -22.03 -8.62 -3.05
C GLU A 279 -22.19 -10.14 -2.85
N HIS A 280 -23.26 -10.75 -3.38
CA HIS A 280 -23.49 -12.19 -3.30
C HIS A 280 -22.52 -13.03 -4.17
N GLU A 281 -21.85 -12.42 -5.15
CA GLU A 281 -20.76 -13.04 -5.92
C GLU A 281 -19.43 -12.90 -5.17
N VAL A 282 -19.23 -11.79 -4.44
CA VAL A 282 -18.10 -11.64 -3.51
C VAL A 282 -18.20 -12.67 -2.38
N TYR A 283 -19.38 -12.92 -1.83
CA TYR A 283 -19.57 -13.98 -0.82
C TYR A 283 -19.17 -15.37 -1.35
N LYS A 284 -19.41 -15.69 -2.62
CA LYS A 284 -18.90 -16.95 -3.21
C LYS A 284 -17.38 -17.03 -3.19
N LEU A 285 -16.68 -15.92 -3.40
CA LEU A 285 -15.21 -15.87 -3.26
C LEU A 285 -14.79 -16.07 -1.80
N LEU A 286 -15.50 -15.44 -0.86
CA LEU A 286 -15.23 -15.59 0.57
C LEU A 286 -15.47 -17.03 1.05
N ASP A 287 -16.51 -17.70 0.57
CA ASP A 287 -16.79 -19.12 0.81
C ASP A 287 -15.61 -19.99 0.37
N ILE A 288 -15.10 -19.80 -0.85
CA ILE A 288 -13.93 -20.55 -1.37
C ILE A 288 -12.71 -20.34 -0.47
N LEU A 289 -12.50 -19.12 0.02
CA LEU A 289 -11.38 -18.78 0.90
C LEU A 289 -11.60 -19.19 2.36
N GLY A 290 -12.77 -19.71 2.73
CA GLY A 290 -13.14 -20.01 4.11
C GLY A 290 -13.19 -18.76 5.00
N ILE A 291 -13.62 -17.63 4.46
CA ILE A 291 -13.86 -16.39 5.20
C ILE A 291 -15.34 -16.34 5.58
N PRO A 292 -15.68 -16.29 6.89
CA PRO A 292 -17.09 -16.25 7.27
C PRO A 292 -17.75 -14.94 6.80
N HIS A 293 -18.97 -15.08 6.31
CA HIS A 293 -19.88 -14.00 5.96
C HIS A 293 -21.30 -14.41 6.40
N PRO A 294 -22.26 -13.48 6.43
CA PRO A 294 -23.64 -13.81 6.76
C PRO A 294 -24.20 -14.89 5.82
N LYS A 295 -24.95 -15.85 6.36
CA LYS A 295 -25.85 -16.68 5.54
C LYS A 295 -26.77 -15.78 4.75
N TYR A 296 -26.98 -16.09 3.48
CA TYR A 296 -27.72 -15.24 2.58
C TYR A 296 -28.51 -16.02 1.54
N GLY A 297 -29.50 -15.35 0.95
CA GLY A 297 -30.12 -15.77 -0.30
C GLY A 297 -30.37 -14.58 -1.21
N PHE A 298 -30.14 -14.75 -2.50
CA PHE A 298 -30.36 -13.73 -3.52
C PHE A 298 -31.65 -14.01 -4.27
N VAL A 299 -32.63 -13.13 -4.12
CA VAL A 299 -33.89 -13.17 -4.87
C VAL A 299 -33.72 -12.31 -6.12
N HIS A 300 -33.48 -12.97 -7.25
CA HIS A 300 -33.31 -12.33 -8.54
C HIS A 300 -34.62 -11.76 -9.05
N PHE A 301 -34.56 -10.57 -9.66
CA PHE A 301 -35.67 -9.98 -10.40
C PHE A 301 -35.67 -10.48 -11.84
N GLU A 302 -36.76 -11.10 -12.25
CA GLU A 302 -37.00 -11.50 -13.64
C GLU A 302 -38.13 -10.66 -14.26
N GLU A 303 -37.91 -10.13 -15.46
CA GLU A 303 -38.91 -9.33 -16.15
C GLU A 303 -40.08 -10.22 -16.60
N GLY A 304 -41.31 -9.84 -16.24
CA GLY A 304 -42.52 -10.62 -16.52
C GLY A 304 -42.88 -11.67 -15.46
N GLU A 305 -42.11 -11.77 -14.38
CA GLU A 305 -42.42 -12.62 -13.23
C GLU A 305 -43.68 -12.16 -12.48
N SER A 306 -44.52 -13.09 -12.02
CA SER A 306 -45.76 -12.77 -11.30
C SER A 306 -45.47 -12.32 -9.86
N ASP A 307 -46.37 -11.51 -9.29
CA ASP A 307 -46.23 -11.05 -7.89
C ASP A 307 -46.32 -12.23 -6.91
N GLU A 308 -47.08 -13.28 -7.24
CA GLU A 308 -47.15 -14.52 -6.47
C GLU A 308 -45.80 -15.27 -6.44
N ASP A 309 -45.13 -15.44 -7.58
CA ASP A 309 -43.85 -16.15 -7.67
C ASP A 309 -42.74 -15.42 -6.88
N VAL A 310 -42.68 -14.09 -7.01
CA VAL A 310 -41.75 -13.26 -6.25
C VAL A 310 -42.00 -13.39 -4.75
N SER A 311 -43.27 -13.36 -4.33
CA SER A 311 -43.66 -13.49 -2.93
C SER A 311 -43.24 -14.85 -2.35
N GLU A 312 -43.41 -15.94 -3.11
CA GLU A 312 -42.96 -17.28 -2.72
C GLU A 312 -41.43 -17.34 -2.56
N LYS A 313 -40.66 -16.86 -3.55
CA LYS A 313 -39.19 -16.79 -3.47
C LYS A 313 -38.70 -15.98 -2.27
N LEU A 314 -39.32 -14.83 -2.00
CA LEU A 314 -39.00 -13.99 -0.84
C LEU A 314 -39.26 -14.73 0.48
N LYS A 315 -40.38 -15.44 0.58
CA LYS A 315 -40.76 -16.21 1.77
C LYS A 315 -39.79 -17.37 2.00
N GLU A 316 -39.57 -18.21 1.00
CA GLU A 316 -38.65 -19.35 1.08
C GLU A 316 -37.25 -18.91 1.51
N THR A 317 -36.75 -17.84 0.90
CA THR A 317 -35.43 -17.29 1.22
C THR A 317 -35.37 -16.78 2.66
N MET A 318 -36.39 -16.03 3.12
CA MET A 318 -36.44 -15.49 4.48
C MET A 318 -36.55 -16.59 5.55
N ASP A 319 -37.36 -17.61 5.30
CA ASP A 319 -37.62 -18.72 6.24
C ASP A 319 -36.39 -19.62 6.40
N ALA A 320 -35.57 -19.78 5.35
CA ALA A 320 -34.35 -20.58 5.38
C ALA A 320 -33.20 -19.96 6.21
N LEU A 321 -33.24 -18.64 6.45
CA LEU A 321 -32.20 -17.96 7.22
C LEU A 321 -32.39 -18.19 8.73
N PRO A 322 -31.35 -18.11 9.57
CA PRO A 322 -31.51 -18.17 11.02
C PRO A 322 -32.03 -16.84 11.60
N GLY A 323 -32.35 -16.85 12.90
CA GLY A 323 -32.76 -15.65 13.65
C GLY A 323 -34.17 -15.13 13.36
N HIS A 324 -34.59 -14.14 14.15
CA HIS A 324 -35.91 -13.49 14.04
C HIS A 324 -35.88 -12.19 13.21
N LYS A 325 -34.69 -11.71 12.84
CA LYS A 325 -34.45 -10.54 11.99
C LYS A 325 -33.60 -10.92 10.77
N VAL A 326 -33.79 -10.20 9.68
CA VAL A 326 -32.97 -10.29 8.46
C VAL A 326 -32.55 -8.90 7.99
N VAL A 327 -31.45 -8.86 7.24
CA VAL A 327 -30.96 -7.66 6.56
C VAL A 327 -31.29 -7.79 5.08
N VAL A 328 -32.03 -6.84 4.53
CA VAL A 328 -32.43 -6.80 3.12
C VAL A 328 -31.62 -5.72 2.42
N LYS A 329 -30.87 -6.10 1.38
CA LYS A 329 -30.01 -5.22 0.60
C LYS A 329 -30.40 -5.22 -0.88
N VAL A 330 -30.39 -4.06 -1.51
CA VAL A 330 -30.62 -3.94 -2.96
C VAL A 330 -29.40 -4.44 -3.74
N VAL A 331 -29.64 -5.11 -4.87
CA VAL A 331 -28.61 -5.46 -5.86
C VAL A 331 -28.96 -4.77 -7.17
N ALA A 332 -28.08 -3.92 -7.69
CA ALA A 332 -28.28 -3.14 -8.92
C ALA A 332 -26.94 -2.85 -9.62
N ASP A 333 -26.98 -2.46 -10.91
CA ASP A 333 -25.79 -2.18 -11.74
C ASP A 333 -25.01 -0.94 -11.30
N VAL A 334 -25.67 0.06 -10.71
CA VAL A 334 -25.03 1.30 -10.26
C VAL A 334 -24.80 1.27 -8.75
N ILE A 335 -23.53 1.35 -8.35
CA ILE A 335 -23.10 1.27 -6.96
C ILE A 335 -23.10 2.67 -6.34
N HIS A 336 -24.26 3.07 -5.83
CA HIS A 336 -24.37 4.17 -4.86
C HIS A 336 -25.19 3.69 -3.65
N LYS A 337 -24.57 2.89 -2.77
CA LYS A 337 -25.16 2.45 -1.51
C LYS A 337 -25.13 3.59 -0.48
N LYS A 338 -25.96 4.64 -0.64
CA LYS A 338 -26.22 5.58 0.47
C LYS A 338 -26.95 4.83 1.60
N LYS A 339 -26.43 4.92 2.84
CA LYS A 339 -27.00 4.24 4.02
C LYS A 339 -28.45 4.67 4.25
N GLY A 340 -29.31 3.71 4.61
CA GLY A 340 -30.75 3.89 4.85
C GLY A 340 -31.67 3.73 3.63
N ILE A 341 -31.13 3.72 2.40
CA ILE A 341 -31.93 3.58 1.17
C ILE A 341 -31.79 2.19 0.55
N GLY A 342 -30.57 1.65 0.54
CA GLY A 342 -30.25 0.36 -0.07
C GLY A 342 -30.16 -0.82 0.90
N VAL A 343 -30.23 -0.59 2.21
CA VAL A 343 -30.13 -1.61 3.27
C VAL A 343 -31.22 -1.38 4.31
N GLN A 344 -31.95 -2.43 4.69
CA GLN A 344 -33.04 -2.40 5.67
C GLN A 344 -32.96 -3.59 6.61
N ILE A 345 -33.12 -3.39 7.91
CA ILE A 345 -33.21 -4.47 8.90
C ILE A 345 -34.67 -4.65 9.28
N ILE A 346 -35.20 -5.86 9.13
CA ILE A 346 -36.59 -6.17 9.49
C ILE A 346 -36.69 -7.37 10.42
N VAL A 347 -37.76 -7.40 11.22
CA VAL A 347 -38.26 -8.66 11.77
C VAL A 347 -38.80 -9.48 10.60
N LYS A 348 -38.60 -10.80 10.63
CA LYS A 348 -39.08 -11.70 9.58
C LYS A 348 -40.61 -11.65 9.48
N ASP A 349 -41.08 -10.96 8.45
CA ASP A 349 -42.48 -10.73 8.15
C ASP A 349 -42.62 -10.56 6.63
N LEU A 350 -43.36 -11.46 5.98
CA LEU A 350 -43.49 -11.48 4.53
C LEU A 350 -44.14 -10.20 3.96
N PRO A 351 -45.25 -9.66 4.54
CA PRO A 351 -45.79 -8.36 4.13
C PRO A 351 -44.75 -7.22 4.16
N SER A 352 -43.98 -7.12 5.24
CA SER A 352 -42.92 -6.10 5.38
C SER A 352 -41.80 -6.28 4.34
N LEU A 353 -41.37 -7.52 4.10
CA LEU A 353 -40.35 -7.86 3.11
C LEU A 353 -40.83 -7.54 1.68
N GLY A 354 -42.06 -7.93 1.33
CA GLY A 354 -42.67 -7.62 0.02
C GLY A 354 -42.80 -6.11 -0.21
N ALA A 355 -43.20 -5.36 0.82
CA ALA A 355 -43.27 -3.90 0.75
C ALA A 355 -41.88 -3.25 0.55
N ILE A 356 -40.83 -3.77 1.19
CA ILE A 356 -39.45 -3.32 0.97
C ILE A 356 -38.98 -3.64 -0.44
N TYR A 357 -39.21 -4.86 -0.91
CA TYR A 357 -38.86 -5.29 -2.26
C TYR A 357 -39.49 -4.37 -3.30
N GLY A 358 -40.80 -4.12 -3.22
CA GLY A 358 -41.49 -3.21 -4.14
C GLY A 358 -40.93 -1.78 -4.12
N ARG A 359 -40.60 -1.24 -2.94
CA ARG A 359 -39.96 0.08 -2.82
C ARG A 359 -38.56 0.11 -3.45
N MET A 360 -37.74 -0.92 -3.22
CA MET A 360 -36.41 -1.02 -3.80
C MET A 360 -36.48 -1.17 -5.33
N LYS A 361 -37.33 -2.07 -5.84
CA LYS A 361 -37.56 -2.27 -7.28
C LYS A 361 -37.94 -0.96 -7.98
N ASN A 362 -38.92 -0.23 -7.44
CA ASN A 362 -39.37 1.03 -8.04
C ASN A 362 -38.29 2.11 -8.04
N ARG A 363 -37.49 2.19 -6.97
CA ARG A 363 -36.47 3.23 -6.79
C ARG A 363 -35.19 3.01 -7.59
N PHE A 364 -34.87 1.76 -7.91
CA PHE A 364 -33.65 1.38 -8.62
C PHE A 364 -33.93 0.85 -10.04
N SER A 365 -35.16 1.01 -10.55
CA SER A 365 -35.58 0.54 -11.87
C SER A 365 -34.73 1.14 -13.00
N ASP A 366 -34.40 2.42 -12.90
CA ASP A 366 -33.53 3.17 -13.81
C ASP A 366 -32.03 2.93 -13.55
N LYS A 367 -31.68 2.19 -12.48
CA LYS A 367 -30.30 1.93 -12.04
C LYS A 367 -29.88 0.47 -12.23
N GLY A 368 -30.63 -0.27 -13.05
CA GLY A 368 -30.34 -1.68 -13.34
C GLY A 368 -30.61 -2.61 -12.16
N PHE A 369 -31.73 -2.44 -11.47
CA PHE A 369 -32.18 -3.35 -10.40
C PHE A 369 -32.14 -4.82 -10.82
N LYS A 370 -31.45 -5.66 -10.04
CA LYS A 370 -31.31 -7.11 -10.27
C LYS A 370 -32.03 -7.97 -9.24
N GLY A 371 -32.53 -7.37 -8.16
CA GLY A 371 -33.19 -8.08 -7.07
C GLY A 371 -32.74 -7.61 -5.69
N VAL A 372 -32.97 -8.46 -4.69
CA VAL A 372 -32.58 -8.21 -3.30
C VAL A 372 -31.77 -9.37 -2.73
N LEU A 373 -30.78 -9.01 -1.93
CA LEU A 373 -29.99 -9.92 -1.13
C LEU A 373 -30.55 -9.91 0.29
N ILE A 374 -30.99 -11.07 0.79
CA ILE A 374 -31.51 -11.23 2.15
C ILE A 374 -30.46 -11.99 2.94
N CYS A 375 -29.93 -11.36 3.99
CA CYS A 375 -28.89 -11.92 4.85
C CYS A 375 -29.41 -12.15 6.26
N GLU A 376 -28.82 -13.10 6.98
CA GLU A 376 -28.96 -13.20 8.42
C GLU A 376 -28.49 -11.90 9.10
N LYS A 377 -29.13 -11.53 10.22
CA LYS A 377 -28.64 -10.44 11.06
C LYS A 377 -27.56 -10.99 12.02
N VAL A 378 -26.30 -10.72 11.71
CA VAL A 378 -25.18 -10.98 12.63
C VAL A 378 -25.22 -9.96 13.77
N GLU A 379 -25.30 -10.42 15.02
CA GLU A 379 -25.22 -9.57 16.19
C GLU A 379 -23.77 -9.27 16.53
N HIS A 380 -23.44 -7.98 16.63
CA HIS A 380 -22.09 -7.47 16.84
C HIS A 380 -22.19 -6.12 17.55
N ASP A 381 -21.06 -5.64 18.08
CA ASP A 381 -20.93 -4.29 18.59
C ASP A 381 -20.87 -3.29 17.41
N PRO A 382 -21.84 -2.36 17.28
CA PRO A 382 -21.87 -1.40 16.17
C PRO A 382 -20.70 -0.42 16.18
N ASP A 383 -19.99 -0.28 17.30
CA ASP A 383 -18.79 0.56 17.39
C ASP A 383 -17.51 -0.19 16.95
N SER A 384 -17.61 -1.50 16.72
CA SER A 384 -16.50 -2.40 16.35
C SER A 384 -16.59 -2.87 14.89
N GLU A 385 -16.58 -1.92 13.96
CA GLU A 385 -16.56 -2.15 12.51
C GLU A 385 -15.16 -1.89 11.93
N TYR A 386 -14.69 -2.80 11.07
CA TYR A 386 -13.35 -2.74 10.47
C TYR A 386 -13.41 -2.75 8.94
N PHE A 387 -12.42 -2.14 8.32
CA PHE A 387 -12.21 -2.16 6.87
C PHE A 387 -11.06 -3.09 6.52
N VAL A 388 -11.27 -3.96 5.53
CA VAL A 388 -10.20 -4.72 4.86
C VAL A 388 -10.33 -4.49 3.37
N GLY A 389 -9.30 -3.89 2.77
CA GLY A 389 -9.29 -3.57 1.35
C GLY A 389 -8.08 -4.15 0.63
N GLY A 390 -8.17 -4.27 -0.69
CA GLY A 390 -7.05 -4.61 -1.53
C GLY A 390 -7.22 -4.07 -2.95
N ARG A 391 -6.11 -3.73 -3.62
CA ARG A 391 -6.14 -3.20 -4.99
C ARG A 391 -4.85 -3.47 -5.72
N PHE A 392 -4.91 -3.64 -7.02
CA PHE A 392 -3.74 -3.60 -7.89
C PHE A 392 -3.38 -2.15 -8.23
N SER A 393 -2.14 -1.74 -7.95
CA SER A 393 -1.59 -0.46 -8.39
C SER A 393 -0.90 -0.62 -9.73
N GLU A 394 -1.51 -0.10 -10.80
CA GLU A 394 -0.92 -0.07 -12.13
C GLU A 394 0.42 0.72 -12.17
N GLN A 395 0.55 1.74 -11.32
CA GLN A 395 1.74 2.59 -11.21
C GLN A 395 2.95 1.83 -10.63
N PHE A 396 2.71 0.99 -9.63
CA PHE A 396 3.75 0.21 -8.96
C PHE A 396 3.86 -1.22 -9.51
N ASP A 397 2.93 -1.64 -10.37
CA ASP A 397 2.82 -3.01 -10.88
C ASP A 397 2.80 -4.04 -9.74
N LEU A 398 2.06 -3.69 -8.67
CA LEU A 398 1.98 -4.41 -7.41
C LEU A 398 0.57 -4.30 -6.81
N ALA A 399 0.11 -5.37 -6.17
CA ALA A 399 -1.09 -5.32 -5.35
C ALA A 399 -0.79 -4.82 -3.94
N THR A 400 -1.78 -4.21 -3.30
CA THR A 400 -1.72 -3.74 -1.91
C THR A 400 -2.89 -4.30 -1.12
N MET A 401 -2.68 -4.56 0.17
CA MET A 401 -3.73 -4.78 1.16
C MET A 401 -3.79 -3.61 2.12
N SER A 402 -4.98 -3.28 2.60
CA SER A 402 -5.22 -2.21 3.56
C SER A 402 -6.11 -2.71 4.71
N PHE A 403 -5.90 -2.13 5.88
CA PHE A 403 -6.72 -2.36 7.07
C PHE A 403 -6.97 -1.04 7.79
N GLY A 404 -8.13 -0.89 8.42
CA GLY A 404 -8.45 0.29 9.22
C GLY A 404 -9.80 0.21 9.91
N LEU A 405 -10.24 1.34 10.47
CA LEU A 405 -11.62 1.51 10.93
C LEU A 405 -12.59 1.33 9.75
N GLY A 406 -13.68 0.62 9.98
CA GLY A 406 -14.76 0.39 9.03
C GLY A 406 -15.98 1.26 9.30
N GLY A 407 -17.04 1.01 8.54
CA GLY A 407 -18.30 1.73 8.64
C GLY A 407 -18.26 3.10 7.95
N GLU A 408 -19.08 4.03 8.41
CA GLU A 408 -19.14 5.40 7.88
C GLU A 408 -18.00 6.30 8.40
N ARG A 409 -17.24 5.83 9.39
CA ARG A 409 -16.18 6.61 10.06
C ARG A 409 -14.84 6.58 9.30
N VAL A 410 -14.72 5.73 8.27
CA VAL A 410 -13.52 5.56 7.45
C VAL A 410 -13.04 6.89 6.87
N GLU A 411 -13.95 7.72 6.36
CA GLU A 411 -13.61 8.98 5.66
C GLU A 411 -13.19 10.11 6.63
N SER A 412 -13.61 10.05 7.90
CA SER A 412 -13.38 11.11 8.87
C SER A 412 -12.15 10.93 9.75
N GLU A 413 -11.71 9.70 10.01
CA GLU A 413 -10.69 9.42 11.04
C GLU A 413 -9.29 9.05 10.50
N LYS A 414 -9.13 8.83 9.19
CA LYS A 414 -7.84 8.48 8.53
C LYS A 414 -7.03 7.35 9.20
N ASP A 415 -7.68 6.48 9.98
CA ASP A 415 -7.03 5.35 10.66
C ASP A 415 -6.94 4.14 9.73
N THR A 416 -6.01 4.22 8.78
CA THR A 416 -5.75 3.15 7.80
C THR A 416 -4.26 2.87 7.67
N ALA A 417 -3.92 1.59 7.52
CA ALA A 417 -2.58 1.13 7.21
C ALA A 417 -2.62 0.29 5.95
N MET A 418 -1.52 0.30 5.19
CA MET A 418 -1.40 -0.41 3.92
C MET A 418 -0.09 -1.22 3.89
N MET A 419 -0.12 -2.35 3.21
CA MET A 419 1.06 -3.13 2.84
C MET A 419 1.00 -3.52 1.36
N PHE A 420 2.15 -3.70 0.74
CA PHE A 420 2.25 -4.32 -0.58
C PHE A 420 2.20 -5.84 -0.47
N LEU A 421 1.63 -6.47 -1.49
CA LEU A 421 1.65 -7.91 -1.68
C LEU A 421 2.89 -8.33 -2.51
N PRO A 422 3.48 -9.51 -2.24
CA PRO A 422 4.57 -10.04 -3.05
C PRO A 422 4.17 -10.13 -4.53
N LYS A 423 5.09 -9.78 -5.43
CA LYS A 423 4.86 -9.78 -6.89
C LYS A 423 4.82 -11.17 -7.50
N GLU A 424 5.53 -12.12 -6.88
CA GLU A 424 5.71 -13.46 -7.43
C GLU A 424 4.44 -14.29 -7.30
N GLN A 425 4.07 -15.00 -8.37
CA GLN A 425 3.00 -15.99 -8.35
C GLN A 425 3.25 -16.97 -7.20
N ASN A 426 2.20 -17.28 -6.44
CA ASN A 426 2.21 -18.18 -5.28
C ASN A 426 2.91 -17.70 -4.00
N ARG A 427 3.41 -16.46 -3.91
CA ARG A 427 3.91 -15.93 -2.62
C ARG A 427 2.77 -15.36 -1.77
N ILE A 428 2.46 -16.06 -0.68
CA ILE A 428 1.49 -15.62 0.34
C ILE A 428 2.10 -14.49 1.17
N ALA A 429 1.33 -13.43 1.46
CA ALA A 429 1.77 -12.36 2.34
C ALA A 429 2.25 -12.90 3.70
N PRO A 430 3.46 -12.52 4.18
CA PRO A 430 3.96 -12.95 5.48
C PRO A 430 3.02 -12.50 6.60
N LEU A 431 2.68 -13.42 7.50
CA LEU A 431 1.76 -13.13 8.61
C LEU A 431 2.28 -12.00 9.51
N ALA A 432 3.60 -11.90 9.68
CA ALA A 432 4.25 -10.82 10.43
C ALA A 432 3.95 -9.43 9.82
N ASN A 433 3.96 -9.31 8.49
CA ASN A 433 3.67 -8.06 7.80
C ASN A 433 2.20 -7.68 7.94
N ILE A 434 1.30 -8.66 7.88
CA ILE A 434 -0.13 -8.45 8.08
C ILE A 434 -0.41 -7.99 9.52
N ILE A 435 0.19 -8.66 10.52
CA ILE A 435 0.07 -8.26 11.92
C ILE A 435 0.63 -6.86 12.15
N SER A 436 1.78 -6.54 11.51
CA SER A 436 2.37 -5.20 11.55
C SER A 436 1.41 -4.15 10.97
N MET A 437 0.84 -4.41 9.78
CA MET A 437 -0.18 -3.54 9.17
C MET A 437 -1.36 -3.32 10.12
N ILE A 438 -1.89 -4.37 10.74
CA ILE A 438 -3.00 -4.26 11.68
C ILE A 438 -2.59 -3.44 12.91
N ASN A 439 -1.43 -3.70 13.51
CA ASN A 439 -0.95 -2.97 14.69
C ASN A 439 -0.65 -1.49 14.45
N ASN A 440 -0.43 -1.10 13.19
CA ASN A 440 -0.18 0.29 12.83
C ASN A 440 -1.44 1.16 12.82
N THR A 441 -2.63 0.59 13.04
CA THR A 441 -3.88 1.37 13.21
C THR A 441 -4.34 1.40 14.66
N HIS A 442 -5.06 2.44 15.06
CA HIS A 442 -5.71 2.49 16.38
C HIS A 442 -6.75 1.36 16.49
N ALA A 443 -7.51 1.10 15.41
CA ALA A 443 -8.45 -0.01 15.32
C ALA A 443 -7.81 -1.37 15.60
N GLY A 444 -6.61 -1.62 15.06
CA GLY A 444 -5.93 -2.91 15.26
C GLY A 444 -5.33 -3.03 16.66
N ARG A 445 -4.95 -1.91 17.27
CA ARG A 445 -4.49 -1.86 18.67
C ARG A 445 -5.62 -2.10 19.67
N SER A 446 -6.86 -1.72 19.35
CA SER A 446 -8.04 -2.00 20.20
C SER A 446 -8.54 -3.44 20.12
N LEU A 447 -8.16 -4.20 19.09
CA LEU A 447 -8.49 -5.64 19.01
C LEU A 447 -7.81 -6.44 20.12
N THR A 448 -8.50 -7.46 20.62
CA THR A 448 -7.86 -8.48 21.47
C THR A 448 -6.81 -9.26 20.67
N ASN A 449 -5.87 -9.93 21.37
CA ASN A 449 -4.87 -10.76 20.71
C ASN A 449 -5.49 -11.88 19.85
N GLU A 450 -6.61 -12.45 20.31
CA GLU A 450 -7.35 -13.48 19.59
C GLU A 450 -7.98 -12.92 18.31
N GLN A 451 -8.73 -11.81 18.42
CA GLN A 451 -9.37 -11.15 17.28
C GLN A 451 -8.33 -10.71 16.23
N ARG A 452 -7.21 -10.14 16.68
CA ARG A 452 -6.10 -9.74 15.82
C ARG A 452 -5.52 -10.93 15.05
N ARG A 453 -5.37 -12.09 15.71
CA ARG A 453 -4.88 -13.31 15.08
C ARG A 453 -5.87 -13.86 14.04
N ILE A 454 -7.16 -13.91 14.38
CA ILE A 454 -8.23 -14.33 13.46
C ILE A 454 -8.26 -13.42 12.22
N LEU A 455 -8.25 -12.10 12.44
CA LEU A 455 -8.21 -11.10 11.38
C LEU A 455 -6.98 -11.28 10.49
N ALA A 456 -5.79 -11.45 11.08
CA ALA A 456 -4.56 -11.62 10.29
C ALA A 456 -4.61 -12.87 9.41
N LEU A 457 -5.20 -13.97 9.88
CA LEU A 457 -5.42 -15.17 9.08
C LEU A 457 -6.44 -14.94 7.96
N ASN A 458 -7.52 -14.21 8.23
CA ASN A 458 -8.51 -13.83 7.22
C ASN A 458 -7.91 -12.93 6.13
N VAL A 459 -7.15 -11.90 6.52
CA VAL A 459 -6.42 -11.03 5.58
C VAL A 459 -5.40 -11.83 4.76
N ARG A 460 -4.71 -12.80 5.36
CA ARG A 460 -3.79 -13.70 4.65
C ARG A 460 -4.52 -14.53 3.59
N ARG A 461 -5.68 -15.10 3.92
CA ARG A 461 -6.52 -15.85 2.97
C ARG A 461 -7.03 -14.95 1.84
N ILE A 462 -7.54 -13.76 2.17
CA ILE A 462 -7.99 -12.74 1.21
C ILE A 462 -6.86 -12.35 0.24
N SER A 463 -5.63 -12.16 0.75
CA SER A 463 -4.48 -11.77 -0.09
C SER A 463 -4.20 -12.77 -1.21
N ARG A 464 -4.59 -14.05 -1.04
CA ARG A 464 -4.43 -15.08 -2.07
C ARG A 464 -5.28 -14.81 -3.31
N LEU A 465 -6.38 -14.05 -3.21
CA LEU A 465 -7.18 -13.65 -4.39
C LEU A 465 -6.32 -12.97 -5.46
N PHE A 466 -5.37 -12.14 -5.03
CA PHE A 466 -4.47 -11.41 -5.92
C PHE A 466 -3.39 -12.29 -6.56
N SER A 467 -3.17 -13.51 -6.02
CA SER A 467 -2.18 -14.46 -6.53
C SER A 467 -2.80 -15.62 -7.31
N LEU A 468 -4.04 -16.01 -7.00
CA LEU A 468 -4.72 -17.17 -7.61
C LEU A 468 -5.48 -16.83 -8.90
N CYS A 469 -5.67 -15.55 -9.21
CA CYS A 469 -6.42 -15.12 -10.39
C CYS A 469 -5.49 -14.54 -11.47
N ASP A 470 -5.00 -15.39 -12.37
CA ASP A 470 -4.04 -14.95 -13.40
C ASP A 470 -4.67 -14.19 -14.57
N LYS A 471 -5.95 -14.44 -14.87
CA LYS A 471 -6.62 -13.84 -16.03
C LYS A 471 -7.11 -12.42 -15.77
N TYR A 472 -7.32 -12.07 -14.50
CA TYR A 472 -7.92 -10.81 -14.09
C TYR A 472 -7.05 -10.07 -13.09
N LEU A 473 -6.99 -8.76 -13.21
CA LEU A 473 -6.41 -7.87 -12.21
C LEU A 473 -7.52 -7.34 -11.33
N ILE A 474 -7.42 -7.53 -10.02
CA ILE A 474 -8.37 -6.97 -9.05
C ILE A 474 -8.02 -5.49 -8.89
N SER A 475 -8.80 -4.61 -9.51
CA SER A 475 -8.59 -3.16 -9.43
C SER A 475 -9.01 -2.61 -8.07
N ASN A 476 -10.03 -3.21 -7.46
CA ASN A 476 -10.47 -2.86 -6.11
C ASN A 476 -11.17 -4.05 -5.45
N PHE A 477 -10.97 -4.24 -4.16
CA PHE A 477 -11.63 -5.23 -3.33
C PHE A 477 -11.82 -4.63 -1.94
N ASP A 478 -13.05 -4.57 -1.46
CA ASP A 478 -13.38 -3.98 -0.16
C ASP A 478 -14.32 -4.89 0.62
N ILE A 479 -13.97 -5.15 1.87
CA ILE A 479 -14.89 -5.62 2.91
C ILE A 479 -15.14 -4.45 3.85
N ASN A 480 -16.38 -3.95 3.88
CA ASN A 480 -16.75 -2.83 4.73
C ASN A 480 -18.24 -2.88 5.14
N PRO A 481 -18.60 -3.28 6.38
CA PRO A 481 -17.70 -3.60 7.48
C PRO A 481 -17.35 -5.09 7.59
N LEU A 482 -16.17 -5.36 8.14
CA LEU A 482 -15.83 -6.61 8.82
C LEU A 482 -16.10 -6.43 10.32
N VAL A 483 -16.73 -7.42 10.96
CA VAL A 483 -17.11 -7.34 12.38
C VAL A 483 -16.72 -8.60 13.13
N PHE A 484 -16.75 -8.53 14.47
CA PHE A 484 -16.69 -9.69 15.35
C PHE A 484 -18.03 -9.84 16.09
N ASP A 485 -18.52 -11.07 16.22
CA ASP A 485 -19.64 -11.37 17.12
C ASP A 485 -19.16 -11.55 18.57
N GLN A 486 -20.10 -11.88 19.46
CA GLN A 486 -19.81 -12.07 20.89
C GLN A 486 -18.91 -13.28 21.19
N GLU A 487 -18.75 -14.20 20.23
CA GLU A 487 -17.92 -15.41 20.33
C GLU A 487 -16.57 -15.23 19.59
N ASN A 488 -16.19 -13.98 19.27
CA ASN A 488 -14.99 -13.62 18.50
C ASN A 488 -14.94 -14.22 17.09
N LYS A 489 -16.07 -14.63 16.52
CA LYS A 489 -16.12 -15.04 15.11
C LYS A 489 -16.19 -13.80 14.21
N SER A 490 -15.28 -13.75 13.24
CA SER A 490 -15.16 -12.64 12.29
C SER A 490 -16.09 -12.83 11.09
N TYR A 491 -16.88 -11.82 10.73
CA TYR A 491 -17.78 -11.82 9.58
C TYR A 491 -17.53 -10.64 8.65
N ALA A 492 -17.45 -10.90 7.35
CA ALA A 492 -17.53 -9.87 6.30
C ALA A 492 -19.00 -9.54 6.01
N LEU A 493 -19.50 -8.40 6.51
CA LEU A 493 -20.92 -8.05 6.37
C LEU A 493 -21.28 -7.42 5.03
N ASP A 494 -20.31 -6.90 4.29
CA ASP A 494 -20.47 -6.38 2.94
C ASP A 494 -19.19 -6.65 2.15
N GLY A 495 -19.31 -6.71 0.82
CA GLY A 495 -18.23 -7.01 -0.10
C GLY A 495 -18.43 -6.29 -1.42
N TYR A 496 -17.39 -5.62 -1.89
CA TYR A 496 -17.30 -5.04 -3.22
C TYR A 496 -16.01 -5.49 -3.91
N LEU A 497 -16.09 -5.82 -5.19
CA LEU A 497 -14.92 -6.18 -5.98
C LEU A 497 -15.08 -5.67 -7.42
N ALA A 498 -14.05 -4.98 -7.91
CA ALA A 498 -13.88 -4.56 -9.30
C ALA A 498 -12.60 -5.17 -9.86
N PHE A 499 -12.60 -5.45 -11.17
CA PHE A 499 -11.51 -6.12 -11.84
C PHE A 499 -11.39 -5.75 -13.31
N LYS A 500 -10.25 -6.06 -13.92
CA LYS A 500 -9.99 -5.88 -15.36
C LYS A 500 -9.36 -7.14 -15.94
N LEU A 501 -9.43 -7.32 -17.26
CA LEU A 501 -8.67 -8.38 -17.92
C LEU A 501 -7.17 -8.04 -17.87
N LYS A 502 -6.36 -8.96 -17.36
CA LYS A 502 -4.90 -8.75 -17.21
C LYS A 502 -4.23 -8.49 -18.57
N LYS A 503 -4.67 -9.19 -19.62
CA LYS A 503 -4.16 -9.00 -20.99
C LYS A 503 -4.28 -7.55 -21.48
N ASP A 504 -5.34 -6.84 -21.09
CA ASP A 504 -5.60 -5.47 -21.57
C ASP A 504 -4.62 -4.50 -20.88
N TYR A 505 -4.32 -4.76 -19.60
CA TYR A 505 -3.25 -4.08 -18.87
C TYR A 505 -1.88 -4.40 -19.44
N ASP A 506 -1.57 -5.67 -19.72
CA ASP A 506 -0.26 -6.07 -20.27
C ASP A 506 0.00 -5.42 -21.63
N ILE A 507 -1.00 -5.36 -22.52
CA ILE A 507 -0.91 -4.64 -23.80
C ILE A 507 -0.64 -3.15 -23.56
N ALA A 508 -1.39 -2.50 -22.67
CA ALA A 508 -1.19 -1.08 -22.36
C ALA A 508 0.20 -0.82 -21.75
N LYS A 509 0.67 -1.71 -20.88
CA LYS A 509 1.99 -1.67 -20.26
C LYS A 509 3.10 -1.85 -21.29
N GLU A 510 2.97 -2.81 -22.21
CA GLU A 510 3.91 -2.98 -23.32
C GLU A 510 3.93 -1.76 -24.24
N GLU A 511 2.77 -1.18 -24.57
CA GLU A 511 2.71 0.10 -25.32
C GLU A 511 3.48 1.22 -24.61
N ILE A 512 3.40 1.29 -23.28
CA ILE A 512 4.12 2.28 -22.47
C ILE A 512 5.63 1.96 -22.39
N LEU A 513 6.02 0.71 -22.16
CA LEU A 513 7.41 0.29 -22.03
C LEU A 513 8.16 0.32 -23.38
N HIS A 514 7.48 0.06 -24.49
CA HIS A 514 8.03 0.15 -25.85
C HIS A 514 8.03 1.57 -26.40
N LYS A 515 7.23 2.48 -25.83
CA LYS A 515 7.48 3.91 -25.95
C LYS A 515 8.74 4.25 -25.15
N LYS A 516 9.91 4.09 -25.77
CA LYS A 516 11.09 4.88 -25.41
C LYS A 516 10.77 6.36 -25.70
N GLY A 517 9.95 6.97 -24.86
CA GLY A 517 9.73 8.41 -24.88
C GLY A 517 11.04 9.08 -24.52
N ASP A 518 11.46 10.04 -25.34
CA ASP A 518 12.64 10.83 -25.03
C ASP A 518 12.24 11.90 -24.02
N LEU A 519 12.42 11.60 -22.73
CA LEU A 519 12.18 12.59 -21.67
C LEU A 519 13.19 13.75 -21.69
N THR A 520 14.10 13.81 -22.66
CA THR A 520 15.02 14.95 -22.85
C THR A 520 14.27 16.27 -22.90
N SER A 521 13.10 16.35 -23.56
CA SER A 521 12.30 17.57 -23.60
C SER A 521 11.76 18.01 -22.24
N LEU A 522 11.59 17.07 -21.29
CA LEU A 522 11.17 17.35 -19.92
C LEU A 522 12.36 17.77 -19.02
N PHE A 523 13.49 17.06 -19.11
CA PHE A 523 14.64 17.27 -18.21
C PHE A 523 15.70 18.24 -18.75
N LYS A 524 15.73 18.47 -20.06
CA LYS A 524 16.66 19.35 -20.77
C LYS A 524 15.94 20.16 -21.87
N PRO A 525 14.85 20.87 -21.55
CA PRO A 525 14.20 21.74 -22.53
C PRO A 525 15.16 22.85 -22.95
N ARG A 526 15.07 23.28 -24.21
CA ARG A 526 15.77 24.49 -24.70
C ARG A 526 14.78 25.65 -24.76
N LYS A 527 13.55 25.41 -25.20
CA LYS A 527 12.50 26.43 -25.34
C LYS A 527 11.28 26.06 -24.49
N VAL A 528 10.94 26.94 -23.55
CA VAL A 528 9.85 26.73 -22.58
C VAL A 528 8.75 27.77 -22.79
N ALA A 529 7.49 27.32 -22.89
CA ALA A 529 6.33 28.22 -22.81
C ALA A 529 5.68 28.11 -21.42
N VAL A 530 5.64 29.21 -20.67
CA VAL A 530 4.91 29.29 -19.40
C VAL A 530 3.55 29.93 -19.69
N ILE A 531 2.48 29.15 -19.52
CA ILE A 531 1.12 29.51 -19.95
C ILE A 531 0.25 29.80 -18.72
N GLY A 532 -0.29 31.00 -18.62
CA GLY A 532 -1.16 31.36 -17.50
C GLY A 532 -1.50 32.84 -17.44
N SER A 533 -1.90 33.32 -16.26
CA SER A 533 -2.19 34.74 -16.06
C SER A 533 -0.89 35.49 -15.72
N PHE A 534 -0.53 36.52 -16.49
CA PHE A 534 0.61 37.40 -16.24
C PHE A 534 0.14 38.80 -15.82
N ASP A 535 -0.79 38.84 -14.87
CA ASP A 535 -1.30 40.09 -14.30
C ASP A 535 -0.15 40.94 -13.72
N ARG A 536 -0.16 42.25 -14.03
CA ARG A 536 0.86 43.19 -13.54
C ARG A 536 0.65 43.53 -12.07
N GLU A 537 -0.57 43.42 -11.55
CA GLU A 537 -0.94 43.83 -10.19
C GLU A 537 -1.01 42.67 -9.18
N ARG A 538 -0.96 41.41 -9.64
CA ARG A 538 -1.01 40.22 -8.78
C ARG A 538 0.14 39.27 -9.07
N ASP A 539 0.67 38.64 -8.02
CA ASP A 539 1.60 37.52 -8.19
C ASP A 539 0.82 36.24 -8.42
N THR A 540 1.03 35.66 -9.60
CA THR A 540 0.39 34.43 -10.06
C THR A 540 1.42 33.31 -10.15
N ILE A 541 0.96 32.06 -10.12
CA ILE A 541 1.83 30.88 -10.27
C ILE A 541 2.63 30.97 -11.59
N ALA A 542 1.97 31.35 -12.69
CA ALA A 542 2.61 31.51 -13.99
C ALA A 542 3.76 32.54 -13.95
N LYS A 543 3.54 33.67 -13.26
CA LYS A 543 4.55 34.73 -13.12
C LYS A 543 5.73 34.29 -12.25
N SER A 544 5.48 33.53 -11.18
CA SER A 544 6.53 32.94 -10.34
C SER A 544 7.40 32.00 -11.16
N VAL A 545 6.78 30.99 -11.79
CA VAL A 545 7.48 30.00 -12.62
C VAL A 545 8.26 30.66 -13.75
N TYR A 546 7.68 31.65 -14.42
CA TYR A 546 8.40 32.40 -15.45
C TYR A 546 9.63 33.14 -14.91
N ASN A 547 9.50 33.79 -13.75
CA ASN A 547 10.63 34.51 -13.14
C ASN A 547 11.77 33.57 -12.73
N ASP A 548 11.44 32.35 -12.29
CA ASP A 548 12.44 31.35 -11.91
C ASP A 548 13.18 30.78 -13.14
N LEU A 549 12.53 30.77 -14.31
CA LEU A 549 13.08 30.18 -15.53
C LEU A 549 13.75 31.17 -16.48
N LYS A 550 13.28 32.42 -16.55
CA LYS A 550 13.67 33.39 -17.60
C LYS A 550 15.18 33.67 -17.69
N ASP A 551 15.88 33.60 -16.56
CA ASP A 551 17.31 33.90 -16.46
C ASP A 551 18.18 32.62 -16.41
N ASN A 552 17.59 31.45 -16.68
CA ASN A 552 18.30 30.18 -16.65
C ASN A 552 19.21 30.01 -17.88
N PRO A 553 20.54 29.91 -17.71
CA PRO A 553 21.49 29.86 -18.84
C PRO A 553 21.43 28.57 -19.66
N ARG A 554 20.68 27.55 -19.22
CA ARG A 554 20.47 26.30 -19.96
C ARG A 554 19.32 26.40 -20.97
N LEU A 555 18.50 27.44 -20.88
CA LEU A 555 17.34 27.65 -21.75
C LEU A 555 17.71 28.64 -22.87
N GLU A 556 17.37 28.30 -24.10
CA GLU A 556 17.46 29.20 -25.25
C GLU A 556 16.38 30.28 -25.20
N ALA A 557 15.18 29.95 -24.74
CA ALA A 557 14.08 30.90 -24.62
C ALA A 557 13.03 30.46 -23.59
N VAL A 558 12.43 31.45 -22.91
CA VAL A 558 11.26 31.27 -22.05
C VAL A 558 10.18 32.26 -22.49
N TYR A 559 9.02 31.75 -22.88
CA TYR A 559 7.90 32.53 -23.39
C TYR A 559 6.80 32.68 -22.33
N PRO A 560 6.45 33.90 -21.90
CA PRO A 560 5.28 34.15 -21.06
C PRO A 560 4.04 34.26 -21.95
N ILE A 561 3.16 33.26 -21.93
CA ILE A 561 2.01 33.13 -22.82
C ILE A 561 0.71 33.27 -22.02
N GLY A 562 -0.15 34.21 -22.40
CA GLY A 562 -1.50 34.30 -21.84
C GLY A 562 -2.33 33.06 -22.19
N ARG A 563 -3.30 32.71 -21.34
CA ARG A 563 -4.18 31.53 -21.53
C ARG A 563 -4.80 31.44 -22.94
N ASP A 564 -5.13 32.58 -23.53
CA ASP A 564 -5.83 32.68 -24.81
C ASP A 564 -4.94 33.12 -25.97
N ASP A 565 -3.66 33.36 -25.72
CA ASP A 565 -2.70 33.81 -26.72
C ASP A 565 -2.24 32.65 -27.61
N ASP A 566 -1.67 32.99 -28.77
CA ASP A 566 -1.10 32.00 -29.68
C ASP A 566 0.19 31.41 -29.10
N ILE A 567 0.35 30.10 -29.26
CA ILE A 567 1.49 29.36 -28.72
C ILE A 567 2.60 29.35 -29.79
N PRO A 568 3.85 29.69 -29.46
CA PRO A 568 4.95 29.65 -30.41
C PRO A 568 5.11 28.27 -31.06
N LEU A 569 5.49 28.25 -32.34
CA LEU A 569 6.01 27.04 -32.98
C LEU A 569 7.39 26.71 -32.41
N ASP A 570 7.72 25.43 -32.32
CA ASP A 570 9.01 24.90 -31.87
C ASP A 570 9.28 25.18 -30.38
N ILE A 571 8.40 24.66 -29.52
CA ILE A 571 8.64 24.57 -28.06
C ILE A 571 8.90 23.13 -27.63
N ASP A 572 9.78 22.94 -26.65
CA ASP A 572 10.13 21.62 -26.08
C ASP A 572 9.25 21.30 -24.86
N LEU A 573 8.96 22.32 -24.05
CA LEU A 573 8.21 22.20 -22.79
C LEU A 573 7.14 23.28 -22.67
N ALA A 574 5.91 22.88 -22.35
CA ALA A 574 4.85 23.79 -21.93
C ALA A 574 4.54 23.63 -20.44
N VAL A 575 4.62 24.70 -19.67
CA VAL A 575 4.22 24.73 -18.25
C VAL A 575 2.88 25.44 -18.13
N ILE A 576 1.81 24.68 -17.88
CA ILE A 576 0.43 25.16 -17.82
C ILE A 576 0.07 25.52 -16.38
N CYS A 577 0.01 26.81 -16.09
CA CYS A 577 -0.34 27.40 -14.80
C CYS A 577 -1.71 28.11 -14.87
N THR A 578 -2.76 27.36 -15.20
CA THR A 578 -4.12 27.88 -15.39
C THR A 578 -5.10 27.35 -14.35
N GLY A 579 -6.22 28.07 -14.14
CA GLY A 579 -7.27 27.66 -13.20
C GLY A 579 -8.04 26.40 -13.64
N ARG A 580 -8.91 25.90 -12.76
CA ARG A 580 -9.71 24.67 -12.96
C ARG A 580 -10.43 24.66 -14.32
N GLY A 581 -10.44 23.51 -15.00
CA GLY A 581 -11.13 23.28 -16.29
C GLY A 581 -10.48 23.96 -17.52
N ALA A 582 -9.33 24.61 -17.38
CA ALA A 582 -8.63 25.25 -18.49
C ALA A 582 -7.55 24.38 -19.13
N VAL A 583 -7.02 23.41 -18.38
CA VAL A 583 -5.84 22.60 -18.78
C VAL A 583 -6.09 21.83 -20.08
N GLY A 584 -7.21 21.10 -20.19
CA GLY A 584 -7.54 20.34 -21.40
C GLY A 584 -7.62 21.22 -22.65
N LYS A 585 -8.27 22.39 -22.57
CA LYS A 585 -8.39 23.35 -23.69
C LYS A 585 -7.05 23.95 -24.10
N VAL A 586 -6.19 24.27 -23.13
CA VAL A 586 -4.83 24.76 -23.41
C VAL A 586 -4.01 23.64 -24.06
N LEU A 587 -4.11 22.42 -23.54
CA LEU A 587 -3.42 21.26 -24.09
C LEU A 587 -3.87 20.98 -25.52
N GLU A 588 -5.15 21.09 -25.83
CA GLU A 588 -5.68 20.95 -27.18
C GLU A 588 -5.05 21.97 -28.16
N LYS A 589 -4.90 23.24 -27.74
CA LYS A 589 -4.21 24.27 -28.54
C LYS A 589 -2.75 23.89 -28.80
N ILE A 590 -2.05 23.44 -27.75
CA ILE A 590 -0.65 22.98 -27.85
C ILE A 590 -0.54 21.83 -28.86
N ILE A 591 -1.40 20.81 -28.74
CA ILE A 591 -1.41 19.63 -29.61
C ILE A 591 -1.64 20.02 -31.07
N LYS A 592 -2.64 20.87 -31.34
CA LYS A 592 -2.94 21.34 -32.70
C LYS A 592 -1.76 22.09 -33.32
N LYS A 593 -1.06 22.90 -32.52
CA LYS A 593 0.16 23.59 -32.96
C LYS A 593 1.29 22.59 -33.22
N LYS A 594 1.55 21.69 -32.28
CA LYS A 594 2.62 20.70 -32.39
C LYS A 594 2.41 19.70 -33.54
N ALA A 595 1.17 19.43 -33.91
CA ALA A 595 0.84 18.57 -35.04
C ALA A 595 1.32 19.11 -36.40
N THR A 596 1.57 20.41 -36.52
CA THR A 596 2.09 21.04 -37.75
C THR A 596 3.62 21.06 -37.81
N GLU A 597 4.31 20.67 -36.75
CA GLU A 597 5.77 20.64 -36.69
C GLU A 597 6.34 19.30 -37.20
N GLU A 598 7.61 19.33 -37.63
CA GLU A 598 8.35 18.13 -37.99
C GLU A 598 8.62 17.26 -36.74
N ASN A 599 9.01 17.90 -35.63
CA ASN A 599 9.06 17.26 -34.32
C ASN A 599 7.69 17.34 -33.64
N LYS A 600 6.98 16.21 -33.57
CA LYS A 600 5.65 16.11 -32.96
C LYS A 600 5.66 15.69 -31.49
N GLU A 601 6.79 15.82 -30.81
CA GLU A 601 6.94 15.49 -29.38
C GLU A 601 7.00 16.75 -28.50
N ILE A 602 6.24 16.76 -27.41
CA ILE A 602 6.20 17.87 -26.46
C ILE A 602 6.11 17.38 -25.01
N ALA A 603 6.90 17.98 -24.13
CA ALA A 603 6.73 17.83 -22.69
C ALA A 603 5.73 18.85 -22.16
N VAL A 604 4.89 18.46 -21.21
CA VAL A 604 3.90 19.33 -20.59
C VAL A 604 3.92 19.13 -19.08
N VAL A 605 4.01 20.22 -18.32
CA VAL A 605 3.87 20.23 -16.86
C VAL A 605 2.63 21.05 -16.52
N ALA A 606 1.62 20.41 -15.93
CA ALA A 606 0.37 21.07 -15.56
C ALA A 606 0.32 21.32 -14.05
N ILE A 607 0.29 22.61 -13.67
CA ILE A 607 0.22 23.09 -12.29
C ILE A 607 -1.16 23.72 -12.09
N ALA A 608 -2.13 22.92 -11.63
CA ALA A 608 -3.50 23.34 -11.35
C ALA A 608 -3.94 22.85 -9.96
N GLY A 609 -4.51 23.73 -9.14
CA GLY A 609 -4.96 23.39 -7.78
C GLY A 609 -6.38 22.81 -7.73
N GLY A 610 -6.56 21.70 -7.00
CA GLY A 610 -7.86 21.12 -6.64
C GLY A 610 -8.54 20.33 -7.77
N PHE A 611 -7.78 19.52 -8.52
CA PHE A 611 -8.29 18.69 -9.62
C PHE A 611 -9.10 17.47 -9.12
N ALA A 612 -8.71 16.87 -7.98
CA ALA A 612 -9.29 15.60 -7.49
C ALA A 612 -10.45 15.70 -6.47
N GLU A 613 -10.84 16.89 -5.99
CA GLU A 613 -11.68 17.03 -4.77
C GLU A 613 -13.14 17.54 -4.99
N SER A 614 -13.71 17.48 -6.20
CA SER A 614 -15.11 17.92 -6.42
C SER A 614 -15.78 17.33 -7.68
N GLU A 615 -17.11 17.38 -7.77
CA GLU A 615 -17.90 17.01 -8.97
C GLU A 615 -17.41 17.71 -10.26
N THR A 616 -16.82 18.90 -10.15
CA THR A 616 -16.20 19.62 -11.30
C THR A 616 -14.85 19.07 -11.76
N GLY A 617 -14.26 18.13 -11.01
CA GLY A 617 -13.01 17.44 -11.33
C GLY A 617 -13.18 16.35 -12.39
N GLU A 618 -14.33 15.66 -12.42
CA GLU A 618 -14.63 14.64 -13.43
C GLU A 618 -14.71 15.24 -14.84
N ASP A 619 -15.38 16.39 -15.00
CA ASP A 619 -15.45 17.11 -16.27
C ASP A 619 -14.05 17.58 -16.74
N ALA A 620 -13.24 18.09 -15.81
CA ALA A 620 -11.88 18.55 -16.11
C ALA A 620 -10.95 17.38 -16.50
N GLN A 621 -11.12 16.21 -15.87
CA GLN A 621 -10.39 14.99 -16.22
C GLN A 621 -10.85 14.44 -17.58
N SER A 622 -12.14 14.52 -17.90
CA SER A 622 -12.68 14.14 -19.21
C SER A 622 -12.08 15.00 -20.32
N ASP A 623 -12.09 16.33 -20.15
CA ASP A 623 -11.51 17.29 -21.11
C ASP A 623 -10.01 17.01 -21.35
N LEU A 624 -9.27 16.68 -20.29
CA LEU A 624 -7.86 16.31 -20.39
C LEU A 624 -7.65 15.00 -21.18
N ASN A 625 -8.45 13.97 -20.86
CA ASN A 625 -8.39 12.68 -21.54
C ASN A 625 -8.73 12.80 -23.03
N ASP A 626 -9.70 13.64 -23.39
CA ASP A 626 -10.09 13.87 -24.78
C ASP A 626 -9.00 14.62 -25.57
N ALA A 627 -8.33 15.58 -24.95
CA ALA A 627 -7.14 16.21 -25.53
C ALA A 627 -6.02 15.17 -25.79
N LEU A 628 -5.75 14.27 -24.83
CA LEU A 628 -4.73 13.21 -25.01
C LEU A 628 -5.12 12.20 -26.10
N LYS A 629 -6.41 11.84 -26.23
CA LYS A 629 -6.90 11.03 -27.36
C LYS A 629 -6.70 11.74 -28.69
N MET A 630 -6.97 13.05 -28.74
CA MET A 630 -6.72 13.87 -29.94
C MET A 630 -5.24 13.84 -30.32
N ALA A 631 -4.33 13.99 -29.37
CA ALA A 631 -2.89 13.88 -29.62
C ALA A 631 -2.52 12.56 -30.30
N LYS A 632 -3.03 11.43 -29.77
CA LYS A 632 -2.83 10.09 -30.37
C LYS A 632 -3.36 10.03 -31.81
N GLY A 633 -4.54 10.57 -32.08
CA GLY A 633 -5.14 10.63 -33.41
C GLY A 633 -4.36 11.51 -34.41
N MET A 634 -3.66 12.54 -33.92
CA MET A 634 -2.85 13.47 -34.74
C MET A 634 -1.38 13.05 -34.86
N GLY A 635 -0.98 11.94 -34.23
CA GLY A 635 0.42 11.48 -34.19
C GLY A 635 1.33 12.40 -33.39
N VAL A 636 0.79 13.10 -32.39
CA VAL A 636 1.55 13.96 -31.45
C VAL A 636 1.84 13.17 -30.18
N THR A 637 3.10 13.15 -29.76
CA THR A 637 3.55 12.54 -28.51
C THR A 637 3.56 13.61 -27.42
N VAL A 638 2.72 13.44 -26.40
CA VAL A 638 2.62 14.35 -25.26
C VAL A 638 3.14 13.64 -24.01
N ASN A 639 4.24 14.14 -23.45
CA ASN A 639 4.80 13.69 -22.17
C ASN A 639 4.26 14.61 -21.06
N LEU A 640 3.10 14.27 -20.49
CA LEU A 640 2.38 15.09 -19.50
C LEU A 640 2.75 14.70 -18.06
N LEU A 641 3.05 15.70 -17.23
CA LEU A 641 3.21 15.60 -15.78
C LEU A 641 2.15 16.48 -15.08
N GLY A 642 1.29 15.85 -14.27
CA GLY A 642 0.14 16.50 -13.60
C GLY A 642 -1.07 16.74 -14.50
N PRO A 643 -2.12 17.44 -14.02
CA PRO A 643 -2.36 17.82 -12.63
C PRO A 643 -2.87 16.61 -11.81
N ASN A 644 -2.60 16.60 -10.50
CA ASN A 644 -3.09 15.56 -9.57
C ASN A 644 -4.60 15.66 -9.34
#